data_AF-A0AAE9GFS5-F1
#
_entry.id   AF-A0AAE9GFS5-F1
#
_cell.length_a   1.000
_cell.length_b   1.000
_cell.length_c   1.000
_cell.angle_alpha   90.00
_cell.angle_beta   90.00
_cell.angle_gamma   90.00
#
_symmetry.space_group_name_H-M   'P 1'
#
loop_
_entity.id
_entity.type
_entity.pdbx_description
1 polymer ?
#
loop_
_entity_poly.entity_id
_entity_poly.type
_entity_poly.pdbx_seq_one_letter_code
_entity_poly.pdbx_strand_id
1 'polypeptide(L)'
;MRNWKKMLIVVLLISIGIGFEYGMNHTSVDASPKSGYSIVQRPTDKPKDKPIQVVVSDGGKFCYGPIFSGGESYIQIEQCWEQHVKNARYDVFQRISYYIEDTWLCITAPGSVIHGEEPWDYVNLRPCTINDPQQRWIVKENSFWTADGRYRLKDTNWYGYISRNSGDKYNHTLDSSMNDWVKTVATPGNISIQTSIAWDLKTTDGNERFFVRWGGSDKNTTPLYYNPESGHLAQYNPVSGLLYCMYSQVGESDWNWVKWALCSDAAISKDNPAFWNVFFETDEGGMITDYKGNALRVTRYGSNWGVAYAVKSSYLEKDTTNSPTSLFVVDKDLLDWTRYTASNLGKTDQYCPAGNQESLGRKRVVRTLPPDFQLTEDWMNRLYAIATSNSAESATLLHGVCGPCLLHTFQMMAELQEYHSRRPLQSGGYFFDTVPETNPFISLQQRYPLLYFLLGDIPRMFAFSNQFIRIHVLAASRAMLPRYNWILSHQFNTREDILTYVNLLINSPPGSIWLAILGRRRPDGTDWGTHAVPVLRTSQGIVVIPTNVRSMTLENYRRLLTPTMDPNQVISNLEFPNRVLRILVTIQLGDLHQNTFDVMVSNRNCTGEGEGRRGTGGFPTSTSVNQCSSESGRCLLQ
;
A
#
# COMPACT_ATOMS: atom_id res chain seq x y z
N MET A 1 48.24 -15.44 -42.80
CA MET A 1 46.96 -15.08 -43.45
C MET A 1 45.90 -14.84 -42.36
N ARG A 2 46.07 -13.92 -41.41
CA ARG A 2 45.78 -12.47 -41.39
C ARG A 2 44.36 -12.05 -41.84
N ASN A 3 43.45 -12.00 -40.86
CA ASN A 3 42.36 -11.03 -40.63
C ASN A 3 41.40 -10.67 -41.78
N TRP A 4 40.40 -11.51 -42.04
CA TRP A 4 39.22 -11.16 -42.86
C TRP A 4 37.88 -11.09 -42.10
N LYS A 5 37.88 -11.17 -40.76
CA LYS A 5 36.65 -11.01 -39.94
C LYS A 5 36.55 -9.68 -39.15
N LYS A 6 37.50 -8.76 -39.31
CA LYS A 6 37.47 -7.42 -38.67
C LYS A 6 37.18 -6.25 -39.62
N MET A 7 37.02 -6.49 -40.92
CA MET A 7 36.76 -5.45 -41.95
C MET A 7 35.26 -5.18 -42.22
N LEU A 8 34.33 -5.95 -41.62
CA LEU A 8 32.89 -5.72 -41.81
C LEU A 8 32.24 -4.88 -40.70
N ILE A 9 32.96 -4.56 -39.62
CA ILE A 9 32.42 -3.77 -38.47
C ILE A 9 32.89 -2.30 -38.52
N VAL A 10 33.81 -1.95 -39.43
CA VAL A 10 34.37 -0.58 -39.53
C VAL A 10 33.79 0.22 -40.71
N VAL A 11 33.05 -0.41 -41.62
CA VAL A 11 32.50 0.24 -42.84
C VAL A 11 31.02 0.66 -42.68
N LEU A 12 30.42 0.47 -41.50
CA LEU A 12 29.05 0.94 -41.20
C LEU A 12 29.00 1.99 -40.09
N LEU A 13 30.10 2.71 -39.87
CA LEU A 13 30.20 3.81 -38.88
C LEU A 13 30.60 5.17 -39.48
N ILE A 14 30.65 5.30 -40.82
CA ILE A 14 30.85 6.59 -41.48
C ILE A 14 29.93 6.63 -42.70
N SER A 15 28.98 7.57 -42.69
CA SER A 15 28.16 8.08 -43.82
C SER A 15 26.64 7.93 -43.66
N ILE A 16 26.03 8.57 -42.64
CA ILE A 16 24.89 9.47 -42.85
C ILE A 16 25.05 10.63 -41.86
N GLY A 17 25.74 11.69 -42.30
CA GLY A 17 25.63 13.00 -41.68
C GLY A 17 24.34 13.64 -42.19
N ILE A 18 23.36 13.80 -41.31
CA ILE A 18 22.32 14.82 -41.42
C ILE A 18 22.28 15.49 -40.05
N GLY A 19 22.60 16.79 -40.06
CA GLY A 19 22.66 17.62 -38.86
C GLY A 19 21.30 17.66 -38.18
N PHE A 20 21.27 17.31 -36.89
CA PHE A 20 20.24 17.80 -36.00
C PHE A 20 20.73 19.14 -35.48
N GLU A 21 20.31 20.21 -36.16
CA GLU A 21 20.25 21.52 -35.54
C GLU A 21 19.46 21.39 -34.23
N TYR A 22 20.04 21.91 -33.15
CA TYR A 22 19.36 22.20 -31.91
C TYR A 22 18.32 23.31 -32.17
N GLY A 23 17.23 22.94 -32.83
CA GLY A 23 16.00 23.72 -32.84
C GLY A 23 15.27 23.46 -31.54
N MET A 24 15.52 24.28 -30.52
CA MET A 24 14.60 24.44 -29.39
C MET A 24 13.28 24.99 -29.94
N ASN A 25 12.41 24.11 -30.43
CA ASN A 25 11.00 24.44 -30.55
C ASN A 25 10.42 24.40 -29.14
N HIS A 26 10.39 25.57 -28.50
CA HIS A 26 9.38 25.89 -27.49
C HIS A 26 8.01 25.88 -28.17
N THR A 27 7.52 24.72 -28.58
CA THR A 27 6.08 24.52 -28.62
C THR A 27 5.65 24.41 -27.17
N SER A 28 5.20 25.54 -26.61
CA SER A 28 4.32 25.54 -25.45
C SER A 28 3.20 24.56 -25.79
N VAL A 29 3.29 23.35 -25.25
CA VAL A 29 2.12 22.49 -25.18
C VAL A 29 1.23 23.18 -24.18
N ASP A 30 0.34 24.03 -24.69
CA ASP A 30 -0.90 24.38 -24.03
C ASP A 30 -1.66 23.06 -23.84
N ALA A 31 -1.30 22.35 -22.78
CA ALA A 31 -2.17 21.36 -22.17
C ALA A 31 -3.28 22.16 -21.46
N SER A 32 -4.12 22.81 -22.25
CA SER A 32 -5.45 23.20 -21.81
C SER A 32 -6.06 21.94 -21.17
N PRO A 33 -6.64 22.03 -19.96
CA PRO A 33 -7.25 20.87 -19.34
C PRO A 33 -8.36 20.44 -20.28
N LYS A 34 -8.20 19.29 -20.94
CA LYS A 34 -9.35 18.56 -21.45
C LYS A 34 -10.09 18.04 -20.20
N SER A 35 -10.85 18.93 -19.56
CA SER A 35 -11.99 18.58 -18.73
C SER A 35 -12.97 17.87 -19.67
N GLY A 36 -12.89 16.54 -19.75
CA GLY A 36 -13.76 15.82 -20.69
C GLY A 36 -13.61 14.31 -20.78
N TYR A 37 -12.54 13.68 -20.28
CA TYR A 37 -12.53 12.22 -20.19
C TYR A 37 -13.28 11.79 -18.93
N SER A 38 -14.60 11.62 -19.06
CA SER A 38 -15.38 10.85 -18.09
C SER A 38 -14.82 9.44 -18.09
N ILE A 39 -14.15 9.06 -17.01
CA ILE A 39 -13.69 7.70 -16.79
C ILE A 39 -14.93 6.82 -16.61
N VAL A 40 -15.21 5.98 -17.60
CA VAL A 40 -16.33 5.04 -17.53
C VAL A 40 -15.97 3.93 -16.53
N GLN A 41 -16.63 3.95 -15.38
CA GLN A 41 -16.53 2.90 -14.38
C GLN A 41 -17.63 1.87 -14.62
N ARG A 42 -17.25 0.59 -14.68
CA ARG A 42 -18.18 -0.53 -14.84
C ARG A 42 -18.24 -1.33 -13.54
N PRO A 43 -19.38 -1.38 -12.84
CA PRO A 43 -19.56 -2.28 -11.71
C PRO A 43 -19.35 -3.73 -12.13
N THR A 44 -18.94 -4.57 -11.19
CA THR A 44 -18.94 -6.03 -11.37
C THR A 44 -20.37 -6.55 -11.63
N ASP A 45 -20.46 -7.65 -12.36
CA ASP A 45 -21.73 -8.30 -12.64
C ASP A 45 -22.27 -8.99 -11.38
N LYS A 46 -23.60 -9.11 -11.29
CA LYS A 46 -24.21 -9.97 -10.27
C LYS A 46 -23.72 -11.41 -10.46
N PRO A 47 -23.22 -12.07 -9.40
CA PRO A 47 -22.75 -13.44 -9.50
C PRO A 47 -23.83 -14.40 -10.01
N LYS A 48 -23.43 -15.35 -10.86
CA LYS A 48 -24.28 -16.41 -11.41
C LYS A 48 -23.86 -17.77 -10.88
N ASP A 49 -23.60 -17.85 -9.58
CA ASP A 49 -22.97 -19.01 -8.94
C ASP A 49 -23.76 -20.30 -9.22
N LYS A 50 -23.06 -21.32 -9.74
CA LYS A 50 -23.65 -22.62 -10.11
C LYS A 50 -22.56 -23.70 -10.18
N PRO A 51 -22.92 -24.99 -10.19
CA PRO A 51 -21.93 -26.06 -10.33
C PRO A 51 -21.16 -25.96 -11.64
N ILE A 52 -19.86 -26.21 -11.59
CA ILE A 52 -19.00 -26.21 -12.77
C ILE A 52 -19.18 -27.55 -13.49
N GLN A 53 -19.86 -27.53 -14.63
CA GLN A 53 -20.04 -28.69 -15.47
C GLN A 53 -18.87 -28.86 -16.45
N VAL A 54 -18.33 -30.08 -16.51
CA VAL A 54 -17.24 -30.47 -17.39
C VAL A 54 -17.61 -31.69 -18.24
N VAL A 55 -17.02 -31.77 -19.41
CA VAL A 55 -17.05 -32.89 -20.34
C VAL A 55 -15.68 -33.54 -20.32
N VAL A 56 -15.59 -34.76 -19.80
CA VAL A 56 -14.32 -35.49 -19.70
C VAL A 56 -13.95 -36.15 -21.02
N SER A 57 -12.75 -36.73 -21.10
CA SER A 57 -12.15 -37.17 -22.35
C SER A 57 -12.95 -38.23 -23.14
N ASP A 58 -13.85 -38.98 -22.50
CA ASP A 58 -14.75 -39.95 -23.13
C ASP A 58 -16.12 -39.38 -23.55
N GLY A 59 -16.34 -38.08 -23.34
CA GLY A 59 -17.59 -37.38 -23.63
C GLY A 59 -18.61 -37.37 -22.48
N GLY A 60 -18.32 -38.03 -21.36
CA GLY A 60 -19.16 -38.01 -20.17
C GLY A 60 -19.27 -36.62 -19.56
N LYS A 61 -20.45 -36.27 -19.05
CA LYS A 61 -20.72 -34.98 -18.39
C LYS A 61 -20.76 -35.13 -16.88
N PHE A 62 -19.97 -34.33 -16.21
CA PHE A 62 -19.76 -34.37 -14.77
C PHE A 62 -19.65 -32.96 -14.19
N CYS A 63 -19.50 -32.86 -12.89
CA CYS A 63 -19.27 -31.61 -12.19
C CYS A 63 -18.02 -31.68 -11.32
N TYR A 64 -17.43 -30.51 -11.04
CA TYR A 64 -16.44 -30.38 -9.98
C TYR A 64 -17.12 -30.41 -8.60
N GLY A 65 -16.65 -31.32 -7.75
CA GLY A 65 -17.01 -31.43 -6.34
C GLY A 65 -15.80 -31.17 -5.44
N PRO A 66 -15.81 -30.08 -4.63
CA PRO A 66 -14.81 -29.88 -3.59
C PRO A 66 -14.91 -30.95 -2.49
N ILE A 67 -13.79 -31.59 -2.17
CA ILE A 67 -13.71 -32.65 -1.13
C ILE A 67 -12.51 -32.47 -0.22
N PHE A 68 -12.68 -32.81 1.06
CA PHE A 68 -11.63 -32.82 2.08
C PHE A 68 -11.36 -34.28 2.49
N SER A 69 -10.18 -34.79 2.15
CA SER A 69 -9.82 -36.19 2.40
C SER A 69 -8.31 -36.37 2.52
N GLY A 70 -7.86 -37.39 3.26
CA GLY A 70 -6.41 -37.67 3.36
C GLY A 70 -5.57 -36.54 3.97
N GLY A 71 -6.19 -35.62 4.70
CA GLY A 71 -5.53 -34.46 5.31
C GLY A 71 -5.40 -33.23 4.42
N GLU A 72 -6.05 -33.21 3.25
CA GLU A 72 -5.96 -32.14 2.28
C GLU A 72 -7.29 -31.95 1.53
N SER A 73 -7.42 -30.84 0.80
CA SER A 73 -8.58 -30.53 -0.04
C SER A 73 -8.29 -30.74 -1.52
N TYR A 74 -9.29 -31.20 -2.27
CA TYR A 74 -9.17 -31.50 -3.69
C TYR A 74 -10.42 -31.08 -4.46
N ILE A 75 -10.28 -31.02 -5.78
CA ILE A 75 -11.41 -30.97 -6.71
C ILE A 75 -11.59 -32.35 -7.33
N GLN A 76 -12.71 -33.01 -7.04
CA GLN A 76 -13.09 -34.28 -7.64
C GLN A 76 -14.04 -34.06 -8.82
N ILE A 77 -13.98 -34.92 -9.82
CA ILE A 77 -14.96 -35.03 -10.90
C ILE A 77 -15.97 -36.09 -10.50
N GLU A 78 -17.22 -35.67 -10.34
CA GLU A 78 -18.29 -36.52 -9.85
C GLU A 78 -19.63 -36.19 -10.52
N GLN A 79 -20.67 -36.98 -10.28
CA GLN A 79 -21.97 -36.73 -10.87
C GLN A 79 -22.55 -35.41 -10.34
N CYS A 80 -23.21 -34.64 -11.20
CA CYS A 80 -23.65 -33.29 -10.84
C CYS A 80 -24.70 -33.20 -9.73
N TRP A 81 -25.29 -34.32 -9.32
CA TRP A 81 -26.25 -34.42 -8.22
C TRP A 81 -25.63 -34.89 -6.90
N GLU A 82 -24.33 -35.19 -6.88
CA GLU A 82 -23.63 -35.61 -5.67
C GLU A 82 -23.57 -34.47 -4.63
N GLN A 83 -23.54 -34.86 -3.36
CA GLN A 83 -23.65 -33.91 -2.24
C GLN A 83 -22.47 -32.92 -2.15
N HIS A 84 -21.28 -33.33 -2.62
CA HIS A 84 -20.08 -32.52 -2.60
C HIS A 84 -20.06 -31.46 -3.71
N VAL A 85 -20.86 -31.63 -4.77
CA VAL A 85 -21.00 -30.62 -5.83
C VAL A 85 -21.63 -29.35 -5.26
N LYS A 86 -20.88 -28.24 -5.34
CA LYS A 86 -21.28 -26.92 -4.85
C LYS A 86 -21.31 -25.89 -5.98
N ASN A 87 -22.06 -24.81 -5.75
CA ASN A 87 -22.04 -23.65 -6.62
C ASN A 87 -20.67 -22.96 -6.54
N ALA A 88 -20.10 -22.65 -7.70
CA ALA A 88 -18.85 -21.94 -7.82
C ALA A 88 -19.04 -20.56 -8.43
N ARG A 89 -18.13 -19.64 -8.11
CA ARG A 89 -18.03 -18.30 -8.67
C ARG A 89 -16.75 -18.12 -9.47
N TYR A 90 -16.82 -17.36 -10.56
CA TYR A 90 -15.64 -16.89 -11.30
C TYR A 90 -15.57 -15.37 -11.29
N ASP A 91 -14.74 -14.83 -10.39
CA ASP A 91 -14.78 -13.41 -10.06
C ASP A 91 -13.86 -12.52 -10.90
N VAL A 92 -14.01 -11.21 -10.73
CA VAL A 92 -13.22 -10.17 -11.42
C VAL A 92 -11.70 -10.34 -11.29
N PHE A 93 -11.21 -11.01 -10.24
CA PHE A 93 -9.80 -11.30 -10.03
C PHE A 93 -9.35 -12.62 -10.66
N GLN A 94 -10.21 -13.25 -11.47
CA GLN A 94 -9.97 -14.53 -12.13
C GLN A 94 -9.87 -15.72 -11.17
N ARG A 95 -10.49 -15.63 -9.99
CA ARG A 95 -10.51 -16.74 -9.04
C ARG A 95 -11.73 -17.60 -9.25
N ILE A 96 -11.55 -18.92 -9.15
CA ILE A 96 -12.64 -19.90 -9.13
C ILE A 96 -12.86 -20.27 -7.67
N SER A 97 -13.97 -19.83 -7.08
CA SER A 97 -14.22 -19.96 -5.65
C SER A 97 -15.49 -20.73 -5.32
N TYR A 98 -15.45 -21.40 -4.17
CA TYR A 98 -16.57 -22.07 -3.52
C TYR A 98 -16.78 -21.43 -2.15
N TYR A 99 -18.04 -21.25 -1.77
CA TYR A 99 -18.41 -20.83 -0.41
C TYR A 99 -18.77 -22.07 0.40
N ILE A 100 -17.87 -22.51 1.27
CA ILE A 100 -17.96 -23.75 2.05
C ILE A 100 -17.84 -23.39 3.52
N GLU A 101 -18.84 -23.77 4.33
CA GLU A 101 -18.86 -23.52 5.78
C GLU A 101 -18.52 -22.05 6.13
N ASP A 102 -19.20 -21.13 5.45
CA ASP A 102 -19.03 -19.69 5.57
C ASP A 102 -17.64 -19.13 5.21
N THR A 103 -16.83 -19.90 4.48
CA THR A 103 -15.49 -19.53 4.04
C THR A 103 -15.39 -19.55 2.52
N TRP A 104 -14.78 -18.52 1.93
CA TRP A 104 -14.45 -18.53 0.51
C TRP A 104 -13.15 -19.28 0.28
N LEU A 105 -13.24 -20.43 -0.40
CA LEU A 105 -12.10 -21.24 -0.80
C LEU A 105 -11.94 -21.23 -2.32
N CYS A 106 -10.73 -20.99 -2.79
CA CYS A 106 -10.38 -20.86 -4.19
C CYS A 106 -9.59 -22.08 -4.65
N ILE A 107 -9.82 -22.50 -5.90
CA ILE A 107 -8.97 -23.50 -6.55
C ILE A 107 -7.58 -22.88 -6.72
N THR A 108 -6.57 -23.52 -6.14
CA THR A 108 -5.18 -23.05 -6.14
C THR A 108 -4.31 -24.05 -6.88
N ALA A 109 -3.54 -23.56 -7.86
CA ALA A 109 -2.54 -24.35 -8.55
C ALA A 109 -1.40 -24.74 -7.59
N PRO A 110 -0.87 -25.97 -7.65
CA PRO A 110 0.24 -26.40 -6.80
C PRO A 110 1.53 -25.66 -7.14
N GLY A 111 2.03 -24.87 -6.18
CA GLY A 111 3.25 -24.07 -6.34
C GLY A 111 4.49 -24.88 -6.74
N SER A 112 4.62 -26.11 -6.25
CA SER A 112 5.71 -27.04 -6.61
C SER A 112 5.78 -27.27 -8.13
N VAL A 113 4.64 -27.41 -8.80
CA VAL A 113 4.57 -27.60 -10.26
C VAL A 113 4.87 -26.30 -11.00
N ILE A 114 4.35 -25.18 -10.51
CA ILE A 114 4.60 -23.84 -11.08
C ILE A 114 6.10 -23.52 -11.04
N HIS A 115 6.77 -23.78 -9.92
CA HIS A 115 8.20 -23.55 -9.73
C HIS A 115 9.08 -24.63 -10.38
N GLY A 116 8.52 -25.80 -10.72
CA GLY A 116 9.24 -26.88 -11.40
C GLY A 116 10.00 -27.81 -10.49
N GLU A 117 9.60 -27.86 -9.22
CA GLU A 117 10.05 -28.84 -8.23
C GLU A 117 9.44 -30.20 -8.54
N GLU A 118 8.16 -30.22 -8.90
CA GLU A 118 7.43 -31.43 -9.27
C GLU A 118 6.89 -31.36 -10.72
N PRO A 119 6.81 -32.48 -11.44
CA PRO A 119 6.33 -32.50 -12.83
C PRO A 119 4.81 -32.31 -12.93
N TRP A 120 4.05 -32.76 -11.93
CA TRP A 120 2.60 -32.66 -11.84
C TRP A 120 2.17 -32.76 -10.38
N ASP A 121 0.99 -32.21 -10.05
CA ASP A 121 0.35 -32.38 -8.74
C ASP A 121 -1.14 -31.98 -8.83
N TYR A 122 -1.93 -32.39 -7.85
CA TYR A 122 -3.34 -32.03 -7.74
C TYR A 122 -3.53 -30.55 -7.41
N VAL A 123 -4.67 -29.99 -7.83
CA VAL A 123 -5.10 -28.68 -7.35
C VAL A 123 -5.81 -28.81 -6.02
N ASN A 124 -5.59 -27.85 -5.13
CA ASN A 124 -6.20 -27.84 -3.80
C ASN A 124 -7.09 -26.61 -3.62
N LEU A 125 -7.89 -26.63 -2.54
CA LEU A 125 -8.63 -25.47 -2.09
C LEU A 125 -7.83 -24.73 -1.02
N ARG A 126 -7.70 -23.41 -1.17
CA ARG A 126 -7.10 -22.51 -0.17
C ARG A 126 -8.01 -21.32 0.06
N PRO A 127 -7.93 -20.62 1.20
CA PRO A 127 -8.68 -19.38 1.39
C PRO A 127 -8.43 -18.41 0.25
N CYS A 128 -9.51 -17.86 -0.28
CA CYS A 128 -9.46 -16.93 -1.40
C CYS A 128 -8.70 -15.67 -1.00
N THR A 129 -7.65 -15.33 -1.75
CA THR A 129 -6.89 -14.08 -1.57
C THR A 129 -6.70 -13.39 -2.90
N ILE A 130 -6.48 -12.08 -2.90
CA ILE A 130 -6.33 -11.30 -4.14
C ILE A 130 -4.85 -11.12 -4.55
N ASN A 131 -3.91 -11.47 -3.68
CA ASN A 131 -2.48 -11.39 -3.94
C ASN A 131 -1.83 -12.74 -4.28
N ASP A 132 -2.57 -13.85 -4.27
CA ASP A 132 -2.04 -15.15 -4.66
C ASP A 132 -2.23 -15.41 -6.17
N PRO A 133 -1.15 -15.37 -6.99
CA PRO A 133 -1.24 -15.64 -8.42
C PRO A 133 -1.61 -17.09 -8.74
N GLN A 134 -1.43 -18.04 -7.82
CA GLN A 134 -1.77 -19.46 -8.03
C GLN A 134 -3.28 -19.70 -7.98
N GLN A 135 -4.07 -18.74 -7.48
CA GLN A 135 -5.54 -18.80 -7.45
C GLN A 135 -6.19 -18.29 -8.74
N ARG A 136 -5.39 -17.86 -9.72
CA ARG A 136 -5.89 -17.23 -10.94
C ARG A 136 -5.95 -18.20 -12.11
N TRP A 137 -7.14 -18.24 -12.72
CA TRP A 137 -7.47 -19.11 -13.83
C TRP A 137 -8.03 -18.32 -15.00
N ILE A 138 -7.47 -18.50 -16.19
CA ILE A 138 -8.02 -17.99 -17.44
C ILE A 138 -8.73 -19.10 -18.20
N VAL A 139 -9.68 -18.73 -19.06
CA VAL A 139 -10.38 -19.70 -19.91
C VAL A 139 -9.82 -19.63 -21.33
N LYS A 140 -9.28 -20.75 -21.81
CA LYS A 140 -8.81 -20.95 -23.19
C LYS A 140 -9.28 -22.32 -23.67
N GLU A 141 -9.76 -22.39 -24.92
CA GLU A 141 -10.21 -23.67 -25.51
C GLU A 141 -11.25 -24.37 -24.61
N ASN A 142 -12.21 -23.60 -24.10
CA ASN A 142 -13.23 -24.05 -23.14
C ASN A 142 -12.65 -24.77 -21.92
N SER A 143 -11.45 -24.44 -21.47
CA SER A 143 -10.79 -25.09 -20.34
C SER A 143 -10.14 -24.05 -19.43
N PHE A 144 -9.94 -24.39 -18.16
CA PHE A 144 -9.19 -23.54 -17.25
C PHE A 144 -7.69 -23.74 -17.44
N TRP A 145 -6.97 -22.64 -17.41
CA TRP A 145 -5.52 -22.58 -17.46
C TRP A 145 -5.02 -21.66 -16.37
N THR A 146 -3.81 -21.90 -15.88
CA THR A 146 -3.10 -20.96 -15.01
C THR A 146 -3.03 -19.58 -15.66
N ALA A 147 -2.90 -18.52 -14.85
CA ALA A 147 -2.94 -17.14 -15.34
C ALA A 147 -1.91 -16.81 -16.45
N ASP A 148 -0.74 -17.47 -16.43
CA ASP A 148 0.30 -17.36 -17.46
C ASP A 148 -0.04 -18.14 -18.74
N GLY A 149 -1.11 -18.94 -18.72
CA GLY A 149 -1.58 -19.77 -19.81
C GLY A 149 -0.71 -20.99 -20.10
N ARG A 150 0.19 -21.39 -19.19
CA ARG A 150 1.13 -22.50 -19.42
C ARG A 150 0.54 -23.86 -19.07
N TYR A 151 -0.24 -23.95 -18.00
CA TYR A 151 -0.73 -25.23 -17.49
C TYR A 151 -2.25 -25.27 -17.53
N ARG A 152 -2.77 -26.31 -18.19
CA ARG A 152 -4.20 -26.61 -18.27
C ARG A 152 -4.64 -27.41 -17.04
N LEU A 153 -5.80 -27.07 -16.47
CA LEU A 153 -6.48 -27.93 -15.49
C LEU A 153 -7.03 -29.16 -16.21
N LYS A 154 -6.59 -30.33 -15.76
CA LYS A 154 -6.92 -31.66 -16.26
C LYS A 154 -7.43 -32.52 -15.12
N ASP A 155 -7.80 -33.77 -15.39
CA ASP A 155 -8.17 -34.73 -14.36
C ASP A 155 -7.37 -36.03 -14.41
N THR A 156 -7.06 -36.63 -13.28
CA THR A 156 -6.48 -37.97 -13.21
C THR A 156 -7.02 -38.66 -11.98
N ASN A 157 -7.39 -39.93 -12.10
CA ASN A 157 -8.09 -40.67 -11.05
C ASN A 157 -9.35 -39.94 -10.52
N TRP A 158 -10.05 -39.20 -11.39
CA TRP A 158 -11.18 -38.33 -11.04
C TRP A 158 -10.83 -37.10 -10.20
N TYR A 159 -9.55 -36.72 -10.07
CA TYR A 159 -9.15 -35.50 -9.35
C TYR A 159 -8.48 -34.49 -10.27
N GLY A 160 -8.78 -33.21 -10.04
CA GLY A 160 -8.21 -32.08 -10.77
C GLY A 160 -6.71 -31.95 -10.52
N TYR A 161 -5.91 -31.80 -11.59
CA TYR A 161 -4.46 -31.66 -11.51
C TYR A 161 -3.92 -30.75 -12.62
N ILE A 162 -2.68 -30.28 -12.45
CA ILE A 162 -1.90 -29.65 -13.51
C ILE A 162 -0.59 -30.40 -13.73
N SER A 163 -0.02 -30.29 -14.92
CA SER A 163 1.25 -30.93 -15.27
C SER A 163 2.08 -30.08 -16.22
N ARG A 164 3.40 -30.14 -16.06
CA ARG A 164 4.39 -29.56 -16.97
C ARG A 164 4.56 -30.38 -18.26
N ASN A 165 4.14 -31.64 -18.27
CA ASN A 165 4.24 -32.52 -19.42
C ASN A 165 3.04 -32.31 -20.35
N SER A 166 3.30 -31.72 -21.52
CA SER A 166 2.25 -31.45 -22.52
C SER A 166 1.58 -32.73 -23.05
N GLY A 167 2.26 -33.88 -22.97
CA GLY A 167 1.74 -35.19 -23.39
C GLY A 167 0.79 -35.86 -22.40
N ASP A 168 0.64 -35.34 -21.18
CA ASP A 168 -0.23 -35.95 -20.17
C ASP A 168 -1.71 -35.88 -20.60
N LYS A 169 -2.41 -37.00 -20.44
CA LYS A 169 -3.78 -37.23 -20.98
C LYS A 169 -4.86 -36.67 -20.05
N TYR A 170 -6.13 -36.96 -20.39
CA TYR A 170 -7.33 -36.58 -19.63
C TYR A 170 -7.57 -35.07 -19.56
N ASN A 171 -7.51 -34.47 -20.75
CA ASN A 171 -8.08 -33.14 -20.97
C ASN A 171 -9.61 -33.24 -20.83
N HIS A 172 -10.19 -32.42 -19.97
CA HIS A 172 -11.62 -32.14 -19.96
C HIS A 172 -11.88 -30.68 -20.36
N THR A 173 -13.10 -30.40 -20.80
CA THR A 173 -13.55 -29.05 -21.18
C THR A 173 -14.79 -28.67 -20.40
N LEU A 174 -15.07 -27.39 -20.26
CA LEU A 174 -16.32 -26.87 -19.75
C LEU A 174 -17.47 -27.23 -20.69
N ASP A 175 -18.61 -27.63 -20.11
CA ASP A 175 -19.84 -27.81 -20.87
C ASP A 175 -20.31 -26.45 -21.44
N SER A 176 -20.96 -26.47 -22.60
CA SER A 176 -21.58 -25.29 -23.22
C SER A 176 -22.50 -24.49 -22.30
N SER A 177 -23.09 -25.14 -21.29
CA SER A 177 -23.92 -24.50 -20.26
C SER A 177 -23.13 -23.45 -19.46
N MET A 178 -21.80 -23.55 -19.40
CA MET A 178 -20.92 -22.65 -18.64
C MET A 178 -20.61 -21.32 -19.36
N ASN A 179 -20.99 -21.17 -20.62
CA ASN A 179 -20.62 -19.99 -21.44
C ASN A 179 -21.00 -18.64 -20.80
N ASP A 180 -22.22 -18.53 -20.28
CA ASP A 180 -22.70 -17.30 -19.63
C ASP A 180 -22.01 -17.06 -18.26
N TRP A 181 -21.73 -18.14 -17.53
CA TRP A 181 -21.01 -18.08 -16.26
C TRP A 181 -19.56 -17.61 -16.45
N VAL A 182 -18.85 -18.13 -17.46
CA VAL A 182 -17.48 -17.72 -17.79
C VAL A 182 -17.42 -16.24 -18.20
N LYS A 183 -18.44 -15.74 -18.92
CA LYS A 183 -18.53 -14.34 -19.35
C LYS A 183 -18.89 -13.37 -18.23
N THR A 184 -19.50 -13.86 -17.14
CA THR A 184 -19.91 -13.03 -16.01
C THR A 184 -18.68 -12.57 -15.21
N VAL A 185 -18.42 -11.28 -15.15
CA VAL A 185 -17.33 -10.67 -14.35
C VAL A 185 -17.83 -10.43 -12.94
N ALA A 186 -18.01 -11.52 -12.18
CA ALA A 186 -18.72 -11.50 -10.92
C ALA A 186 -18.01 -10.68 -9.84
N THR A 187 -18.81 -10.06 -8.96
CA THR A 187 -18.33 -9.46 -7.71
C THR A 187 -17.57 -10.51 -6.87
N PRO A 188 -16.35 -10.22 -6.39
CA PRO A 188 -15.57 -11.18 -5.61
C PRO A 188 -16.27 -11.53 -4.29
N GLY A 189 -15.99 -12.73 -3.76
CA GLY A 189 -16.55 -13.18 -2.48
C GLY A 189 -15.94 -12.44 -1.28
N ASN A 190 -14.63 -12.19 -1.34
CA ASN A 190 -13.85 -11.42 -0.37
C ASN A 190 -12.65 -10.74 -1.08
N ILE A 191 -11.90 -9.93 -0.35
CA ILE A 191 -10.66 -9.28 -0.79
C ILE A 191 -9.49 -9.56 0.17
N SER A 192 -9.45 -10.77 0.74
CA SER A 192 -8.43 -11.14 1.72
C SER A 192 -7.02 -11.12 1.12
N ILE A 193 -6.03 -10.87 1.99
CA ILE A 193 -4.61 -10.82 1.67
C ILE A 193 -3.92 -11.97 2.41
N GLN A 194 -3.20 -12.82 1.67
CA GLN A 194 -2.30 -13.79 2.29
C GLN A 194 -1.03 -13.06 2.74
N THR A 195 -0.62 -13.29 3.97
CA THR A 195 0.55 -12.65 4.58
C THR A 195 1.17 -13.56 5.63
N SER A 196 2.32 -13.17 6.17
CA SER A 196 2.87 -13.63 7.43
C SER A 196 2.97 -12.48 8.44
N ILE A 197 3.06 -12.81 9.73
CA ILE A 197 3.40 -11.86 10.79
C ILE A 197 4.65 -12.40 11.49
N ALA A 198 5.74 -11.65 11.39
CA ALA A 198 7.03 -12.03 11.93
C ALA A 198 7.51 -11.07 13.02
N TRP A 199 8.43 -11.51 13.85
CA TRP A 199 9.15 -10.69 14.82
C TRP A 199 10.59 -11.17 14.91
N ASP A 200 11.47 -10.24 15.28
CA ASP A 200 12.91 -10.47 15.28
C ASP A 200 13.45 -10.58 16.73
N LEU A 201 14.35 -11.55 16.93
CA LEU A 201 15.05 -11.81 18.18
C LEU A 201 16.56 -11.69 17.97
N LYS A 202 17.17 -10.76 18.68
CA LYS A 202 18.64 -10.64 18.69
C LYS A 202 19.24 -11.68 19.63
N THR A 203 20.01 -12.61 19.07
CA THR A 203 20.77 -13.64 19.78
C THR A 203 22.27 -13.35 19.68
N THR A 204 23.09 -14.20 20.30
CA THR A 204 24.56 -14.16 20.15
C THR A 204 25.01 -14.47 18.72
N ASP A 205 24.23 -15.25 17.99
CA ASP A 205 24.56 -15.76 16.65
C ASP A 205 24.03 -14.84 15.53
N GLY A 206 23.25 -13.82 15.88
CA GLY A 206 22.71 -12.84 14.94
C GLY A 206 21.29 -12.40 15.27
N ASN A 207 20.57 -11.90 14.26
CA ASN A 207 19.15 -11.62 14.38
C ASN A 207 18.37 -12.80 13.81
N GLU A 208 17.60 -13.49 14.64
CA GLU A 208 16.73 -14.59 14.23
C GLU A 208 15.30 -14.09 14.00
N ARG A 209 14.63 -14.59 12.96
CA ARG A 209 13.24 -14.25 12.64
C ARG A 209 12.30 -15.40 12.99
N PHE A 210 11.20 -15.07 13.65
CA PHE A 210 10.13 -15.99 14.02
C PHE A 210 8.79 -15.51 13.50
N PHE A 211 7.92 -16.44 13.13
CA PHE A 211 6.61 -16.19 12.56
C PHE A 211 5.51 -16.62 13.52
N VAL A 212 4.55 -15.74 13.76
CA VAL A 212 3.39 -15.99 14.61
C VAL A 212 2.51 -17.07 13.97
N ARG A 213 2.14 -18.06 14.78
CA ARG A 213 1.20 -19.12 14.42
C ARG A 213 0.28 -19.46 15.59
N TRP A 214 -0.56 -20.47 15.40
CA TRP A 214 -1.50 -20.87 16.45
C TRP A 214 -0.69 -21.39 17.63
N GLY A 215 -0.83 -20.70 18.76
CA GLY A 215 -0.31 -21.13 20.06
C GLY A 215 1.17 -20.84 20.27
N GLY A 216 1.83 -20.08 19.39
CA GLY A 216 3.24 -19.73 19.54
C GLY A 216 3.83 -19.09 18.29
N SER A 217 5.16 -19.17 18.18
CA SER A 217 5.90 -18.74 16.99
C SER A 217 6.89 -19.81 16.55
N ASP A 218 7.24 -19.80 15.26
CA ASP A 218 8.14 -20.79 14.64
C ASP A 218 9.18 -20.12 13.73
N LYS A 219 10.26 -20.82 13.39
CA LYS A 219 11.22 -20.35 12.37
C LYS A 219 10.66 -20.48 10.96
N ASN A 220 9.76 -21.44 10.73
CA ASN A 220 9.10 -21.60 9.43
C ASN A 220 7.99 -20.56 9.26
N THR A 221 7.93 -19.97 8.06
CA THR A 221 6.84 -19.06 7.68
C THR A 221 5.52 -19.79 7.76
N THR A 222 4.56 -19.22 8.49
CA THR A 222 3.20 -19.73 8.59
C THR A 222 2.27 -18.77 7.84
N PRO A 223 1.54 -19.23 6.80
CA PRO A 223 0.56 -18.39 6.12
C PRO A 223 -0.58 -17.97 7.06
N LEU A 224 -0.84 -16.66 7.07
CA LEU A 224 -1.99 -16.03 7.67
C LEU A 224 -2.83 -15.37 6.59
N TYR A 225 -4.13 -15.26 6.84
CA TYR A 225 -5.09 -14.64 5.94
C TYR A 225 -5.70 -13.44 6.64
N TYR A 226 -5.39 -12.25 6.13
CA TYR A 226 -5.97 -11.00 6.60
C TYR A 226 -7.18 -10.65 5.74
N ASN A 227 -8.38 -10.61 6.33
CA ASN A 227 -9.57 -10.14 5.65
C ASN A 227 -9.81 -8.67 6.06
N PRO A 228 -9.64 -7.69 5.15
CA PRO A 228 -9.77 -6.26 5.49
C PRO A 228 -11.22 -5.83 5.78
N GLU A 229 -12.23 -6.61 5.38
CA GLU A 229 -13.63 -6.30 5.65
C GLU A 229 -14.04 -6.70 7.08
N SER A 230 -13.52 -7.82 7.58
CA SER A 230 -13.77 -8.31 8.94
C SER A 230 -12.67 -7.96 9.94
N GLY A 231 -11.48 -7.57 9.49
CA GLY A 231 -10.30 -7.40 10.33
C GLY A 231 -9.73 -8.71 10.87
N HIS A 232 -10.20 -9.87 10.39
CA HIS A 232 -9.72 -11.17 10.83
C HIS A 232 -8.27 -11.42 10.42
N LEU A 233 -7.46 -11.92 11.36
CA LEU A 233 -6.17 -12.56 11.11
C LEU A 233 -6.33 -14.05 11.39
N ALA A 234 -6.34 -14.87 10.34
CA ALA A 234 -6.71 -16.28 10.41
C ALA A 234 -5.59 -17.24 9.97
N GLN A 235 -5.55 -18.42 10.58
CA GLN A 235 -4.89 -19.61 10.03
C GLN A 235 -5.92 -20.55 9.43
N TYR A 236 -5.50 -21.27 8.39
CA TYR A 236 -6.33 -22.22 7.68
C TYR A 236 -5.96 -23.65 8.05
N ASN A 237 -6.98 -24.48 8.30
CA ASN A 237 -6.81 -25.92 8.47
C ASN A 237 -7.21 -26.64 7.16
N PRO A 238 -6.26 -27.17 6.37
CA PRO A 238 -6.55 -27.86 5.11
C PRO A 238 -7.31 -29.18 5.30
N VAL A 239 -7.27 -29.78 6.49
CA VAL A 239 -7.97 -31.04 6.79
C VAL A 239 -9.49 -30.82 6.86
N SER A 240 -9.91 -29.69 7.45
CA SER A 240 -11.32 -29.39 7.69
C SER A 240 -11.88 -28.28 6.80
N GLY A 241 -11.03 -27.52 6.12
CA GLY A 241 -11.45 -26.35 5.36
C GLY A 241 -11.81 -25.12 6.20
N LEU A 242 -11.48 -25.13 7.50
CA LEU A 242 -11.92 -24.11 8.46
C LEU A 242 -10.85 -23.05 8.74
N LEU A 243 -11.31 -21.85 9.08
CA LEU A 243 -10.48 -20.74 9.54
C LEU A 243 -10.47 -20.66 11.07
N TYR A 244 -9.29 -20.40 11.63
CA TYR A 244 -9.07 -20.10 13.04
C TYR A 244 -8.51 -18.70 13.17
N CYS A 245 -9.31 -17.77 13.69
CA CYS A 245 -8.95 -16.37 13.86
C CYS A 245 -8.32 -16.11 15.22
N MET A 246 -7.45 -15.11 15.27
CA MET A 246 -6.91 -14.56 16.50
C MET A 246 -7.94 -13.66 17.18
N TYR A 247 -8.24 -13.89 18.46
CA TYR A 247 -9.17 -13.10 19.29
C TYR A 247 -8.41 -12.43 20.43
N SER A 248 -8.64 -11.13 20.62
CA SER A 248 -8.21 -10.41 21.81
C SER A 248 -9.07 -10.76 23.03
N GLN A 249 -8.44 -10.93 24.20
CA GLN A 249 -9.13 -11.29 25.45
C GLN A 249 -8.83 -10.30 26.60
N VAL A 250 -8.36 -9.08 26.30
CA VAL A 250 -7.90 -8.12 27.32
C VAL A 250 -8.98 -7.80 28.35
N GLY A 251 -10.22 -7.52 27.91
CA GLY A 251 -11.34 -7.25 28.80
C GLY A 251 -11.03 -6.14 29.81
N GLU A 252 -11.28 -6.42 31.09
CA GLU A 252 -10.98 -5.50 32.20
C GLU A 252 -9.51 -5.53 32.64
N SER A 253 -8.77 -6.60 32.32
CA SER A 253 -7.35 -6.76 32.65
C SER A 253 -6.46 -5.79 31.87
N ASP A 254 -5.21 -5.62 32.30
CA ASP A 254 -4.24 -4.78 31.59
C ASP A 254 -3.72 -5.44 30.31
N TRP A 255 -3.66 -6.78 30.30
CA TRP A 255 -3.26 -7.60 29.17
C TRP A 255 -3.90 -8.98 29.27
N ASN A 256 -3.98 -9.72 28.15
CA ASN A 256 -4.35 -11.13 28.16
C ASN A 256 -3.84 -11.84 26.89
N TRP A 257 -3.64 -13.15 26.97
CA TRP A 257 -3.26 -14.00 25.82
C TRP A 257 -4.30 -13.92 24.71
N VAL A 258 -3.85 -14.02 23.45
CA VAL A 258 -4.79 -14.17 22.35
C VAL A 258 -5.34 -15.59 22.32
N LYS A 259 -6.62 -15.71 21.95
CA LYS A 259 -7.26 -17.01 21.72
C LYS A 259 -7.39 -17.25 20.23
N TRP A 260 -7.05 -18.45 19.78
CA TRP A 260 -7.37 -18.89 18.42
C TRP A 260 -8.69 -19.67 18.45
N ALA A 261 -9.67 -19.27 17.64
CA ALA A 261 -10.98 -19.90 17.59
C ALA A 261 -11.58 -19.87 16.19
N LEU A 262 -12.53 -20.77 15.94
CA LEU A 262 -13.24 -20.83 14.66
C LEU A 262 -13.86 -19.49 14.28
N CYS A 263 -13.72 -19.13 13.02
CA CYS A 263 -14.28 -17.93 12.43
C CYS A 263 -14.61 -18.18 10.95
N SER A 264 -15.21 -17.19 10.30
CA SER A 264 -15.64 -17.25 8.90
C SER A 264 -15.33 -15.94 8.17
N ASP A 265 -15.65 -15.89 6.87
CA ASP A 265 -15.57 -14.67 6.06
C ASP A 265 -16.79 -13.74 6.26
N ALA A 266 -17.71 -14.08 7.16
CA ALA A 266 -18.86 -13.24 7.45
C ALA A 266 -18.43 -11.87 8.01
N ALA A 267 -19.15 -10.82 7.59
CA ALA A 267 -18.92 -9.49 8.12
C ALA A 267 -19.18 -9.46 9.63
N ILE A 268 -18.25 -8.88 10.39
CA ILE A 268 -18.37 -8.67 11.83
C ILE A 268 -18.36 -7.18 12.15
N SER A 269 -18.89 -6.82 13.32
CA SER A 269 -18.73 -5.46 13.85
C SER A 269 -17.24 -5.16 14.07
N LYS A 270 -16.84 -3.91 13.86
CA LYS A 270 -15.50 -3.43 14.24
C LYS A 270 -15.26 -3.52 15.75
N ASP A 271 -16.31 -3.65 16.56
CA ASP A 271 -16.21 -3.85 18.02
C ASP A 271 -16.05 -5.33 18.43
N ASN A 272 -15.85 -6.23 17.46
CA ASN A 272 -15.68 -7.65 17.73
C ASN A 272 -14.24 -7.96 18.20
N PRO A 273 -14.04 -8.83 19.21
CA PRO A 273 -12.70 -9.19 19.67
C PRO A 273 -11.77 -9.87 18.65
N ALA A 274 -12.28 -10.37 17.53
CA ALA A 274 -11.48 -10.89 16.41
C ALA A 274 -11.08 -9.82 15.37
N PHE A 275 -11.56 -8.58 15.51
CA PHE A 275 -11.18 -7.49 14.64
C PHE A 275 -9.79 -6.97 15.04
N TRP A 276 -8.85 -7.04 14.09
CA TRP A 276 -7.52 -6.46 14.19
C TRP A 276 -7.34 -5.37 13.14
N ASN A 277 -6.85 -4.23 13.59
CA ASN A 277 -6.40 -3.15 12.74
C ASN A 277 -4.94 -3.39 12.36
N VAL A 278 -4.73 -3.60 11.07
CA VAL A 278 -3.44 -3.88 10.45
C VAL A 278 -3.07 -2.62 9.67
N PHE A 279 -2.45 -1.68 10.37
CA PHE A 279 -1.90 -0.48 9.77
C PHE A 279 -0.38 -0.54 9.84
N PHE A 280 0.20 -1.04 8.76
CA PHE A 280 1.65 -1.17 8.62
C PHE A 280 2.14 -0.25 7.52
N GLU A 281 3.25 0.42 7.79
CA GLU A 281 3.78 1.38 6.84
C GLU A 281 5.24 1.11 6.51
N THR A 282 5.98 0.40 7.37
CA THR A 282 7.42 0.17 7.22
C THR A 282 7.77 -1.32 7.17
N ASP A 283 8.77 -1.64 6.36
CA ASP A 283 9.48 -2.92 6.31
C ASP A 283 10.32 -3.17 7.57
N GLU A 284 10.72 -2.09 8.26
CA GLU A 284 11.34 -2.12 9.59
C GLU A 284 10.37 -2.60 10.69
N GLY A 285 9.08 -2.66 10.37
CA GLY A 285 8.02 -3.23 11.19
C GLY A 285 6.98 -2.21 11.66
N GLY A 286 5.92 -2.72 12.29
CA GLY A 286 4.80 -1.94 12.81
C GLY A 286 4.02 -2.70 13.89
N MET A 287 3.04 -2.02 14.49
CA MET A 287 2.19 -2.59 15.53
C MET A 287 0.83 -2.98 14.96
N ILE A 288 0.29 -4.10 15.44
CA ILE A 288 -1.09 -4.51 15.19
C ILE A 288 -1.90 -4.18 16.44
N THR A 289 -3.09 -3.61 16.27
CA THR A 289 -3.97 -3.31 17.40
C THR A 289 -5.31 -4.00 17.27
N ASP A 290 -5.90 -4.41 18.39
CA ASP A 290 -7.25 -4.96 18.40
C ASP A 290 -8.32 -3.87 18.22
N TYR A 291 -9.59 -4.30 18.20
CA TYR A 291 -10.79 -3.46 18.15
C TYR A 291 -10.87 -2.32 19.18
N LYS A 292 -10.13 -2.39 20.29
CA LYS A 292 -10.09 -1.37 21.35
C LYS A 292 -8.78 -0.57 21.37
N GLY A 293 -7.91 -0.78 20.39
CA GLY A 293 -6.60 -0.15 20.35
C GLY A 293 -5.59 -0.76 21.33
N ASN A 294 -5.82 -1.99 21.80
CA ASN A 294 -4.81 -2.75 22.56
C ASN A 294 -3.76 -3.29 21.59
N ALA A 295 -2.49 -3.17 21.96
CA ALA A 295 -1.37 -3.59 21.14
C ALA A 295 -1.19 -5.11 21.18
N LEU A 296 -1.01 -5.73 20.02
CA LEU A 296 -0.49 -7.09 19.91
C LEU A 296 0.99 -7.11 20.35
N ARG A 297 1.37 -8.17 21.07
CA ARG A 297 2.72 -8.41 21.59
C ARG A 297 3.07 -9.88 21.54
N VAL A 298 4.37 -10.15 21.53
CA VAL A 298 4.96 -11.47 21.78
C VAL A 298 6.03 -11.36 22.85
N THR A 299 6.12 -12.37 23.71
CA THR A 299 7.19 -12.53 24.70
C THR A 299 8.47 -13.01 23.99
N ARG A 300 9.60 -12.34 24.22
CA ARG A 300 10.88 -12.75 23.60
C ARG A 300 11.65 -13.78 24.41
N TYR A 301 11.24 -14.04 25.66
CA TYR A 301 11.86 -14.99 26.59
C TYR A 301 10.82 -15.65 27.51
N GLY A 302 11.25 -16.60 28.34
CA GLY A 302 10.40 -17.25 29.36
C GLY A 302 9.63 -18.47 28.86
N SER A 303 8.80 -19.06 29.73
CA SER A 303 8.06 -20.31 29.44
C SER A 303 7.00 -20.17 28.36
N ASN A 304 6.45 -18.97 28.16
CA ASN A 304 5.48 -18.65 27.12
C ASN A 304 6.13 -17.94 25.93
N TRP A 305 7.42 -18.18 25.69
CA TRP A 305 8.18 -17.58 24.60
C TRP A 305 7.45 -17.69 23.25
N GLY A 306 7.42 -16.61 22.48
CA GLY A 306 6.82 -16.56 21.16
C GLY A 306 5.29 -16.65 21.12
N VAL A 307 4.61 -16.67 22.27
CA VAL A 307 3.15 -16.68 22.34
C VAL A 307 2.63 -15.25 22.26
N ALA A 308 1.64 -15.03 21.39
CA ALA A 308 1.03 -13.73 21.19
C ALA A 308 0.01 -13.38 22.29
N TYR A 309 -0.04 -12.11 22.69
CA TYR A 309 -1.00 -11.55 23.64
C TYR A 309 -1.32 -10.10 23.28
N ALA A 310 -2.41 -9.56 23.83
CA ALA A 310 -2.79 -8.17 23.66
C ALA A 310 -2.65 -7.39 24.98
N VAL A 311 -2.29 -6.11 24.91
CA VAL A 311 -2.10 -5.24 26.09
C VAL A 311 -2.69 -3.84 25.88
N LYS A 312 -3.25 -3.26 26.93
CA LYS A 312 -3.72 -1.88 26.93
C LYS A 312 -2.58 -0.91 26.67
N SER A 313 -2.85 0.10 25.86
CA SER A 313 -1.88 1.17 25.56
C SER A 313 -1.32 1.82 26.84
N SER A 314 -2.14 1.97 27.89
CA SER A 314 -1.75 2.53 29.19
C SER A 314 -0.82 1.66 30.03
N TYR A 315 -0.66 0.38 29.68
CA TYR A 315 0.19 -0.58 30.40
C TYR A 315 1.47 -0.92 29.65
N LEU A 316 1.62 -0.50 28.39
CA LEU A 316 2.76 -0.82 27.52
C LEU A 316 4.13 -0.51 28.14
N GLU A 317 4.28 0.63 28.80
CA GLU A 317 5.54 1.03 29.45
C GLU A 317 5.88 0.18 30.68
N LYS A 318 4.86 -0.38 31.34
CA LYS A 318 5.00 -1.23 32.52
C LYS A 318 5.25 -2.69 32.14
N ASP A 319 4.79 -3.09 30.96
CA ASP A 319 4.89 -4.44 30.43
C ASP A 319 6.31 -4.77 29.92
N THR A 320 7.20 -5.05 30.88
CA THR A 320 8.63 -5.32 30.65
C THR A 320 9.02 -6.77 30.88
N THR A 321 8.13 -7.58 31.46
CA THR A 321 8.35 -8.99 31.78
C THR A 321 8.64 -9.80 30.52
N ASN A 322 9.70 -10.63 30.55
CA ASN A 322 10.15 -11.44 29.41
C ASN A 322 10.54 -10.62 28.16
N SER A 323 10.84 -9.33 28.34
CA SER A 323 11.26 -8.40 27.30
C SER A 323 10.36 -8.50 26.05
N PRO A 324 9.07 -8.14 26.11
CA PRO A 324 8.20 -8.36 24.96
C PRO A 324 8.53 -7.43 23.79
N THR A 325 7.95 -7.70 22.62
CA THR A 325 7.98 -6.81 21.46
C THR A 325 6.59 -6.68 20.83
N SER A 326 6.28 -5.47 20.35
CA SER A 326 5.13 -5.15 19.50
C SER A 326 5.55 -4.82 18.07
N LEU A 327 6.85 -4.93 17.76
CA LEU A 327 7.38 -4.64 16.44
C LEU A 327 7.29 -5.90 15.59
N PHE A 328 6.29 -5.93 14.69
CA PHE A 328 6.08 -7.01 13.76
C PHE A 328 6.49 -6.61 12.35
N VAL A 329 6.98 -7.58 11.58
CA VAL A 329 7.26 -7.44 10.15
C VAL A 329 6.23 -8.26 9.38
N VAL A 330 5.74 -7.74 8.27
CA VAL A 330 4.74 -8.39 7.41
C VAL A 330 5.23 -8.46 5.98
N ASP A 331 4.56 -9.27 5.16
CA ASP A 331 4.92 -9.42 3.77
C ASP A 331 4.67 -8.12 2.98
N LYS A 332 5.44 -7.93 1.91
CA LYS A 332 5.35 -6.73 1.05
C LYS A 332 3.93 -6.49 0.53
N ASP A 333 3.19 -7.53 0.19
CA ASP A 333 1.83 -7.39 -0.33
C ASP A 333 0.88 -6.76 0.70
N LEU A 334 1.05 -7.04 1.99
CA LEU A 334 0.24 -6.39 3.01
C LEU A 334 0.58 -4.90 3.17
N LEU A 335 1.88 -4.54 3.05
CA LEU A 335 2.33 -3.14 3.02
C LEU A 335 1.81 -2.40 1.77
N ASP A 336 1.80 -3.06 0.63
CA ASP A 336 1.27 -2.50 -0.61
C ASP A 336 -0.26 -2.34 -0.52
N TRP A 337 -0.95 -3.27 0.14
CA TRP A 337 -2.38 -3.15 0.43
C TRP A 337 -2.71 -1.97 1.35
N THR A 338 -1.93 -1.74 2.42
CA THR A 338 -2.15 -0.59 3.32
C THR A 338 -1.90 0.73 2.59
N ARG A 339 -0.87 0.80 1.74
CA ARG A 339 -0.59 1.97 0.88
C ARG A 339 -1.69 2.21 -0.15
N TYR A 340 -2.22 1.16 -0.78
CA TYR A 340 -3.35 1.26 -1.69
C TYR A 340 -4.59 1.80 -0.97
N THR A 341 -4.86 1.26 0.22
CA THR A 341 -5.98 1.72 1.05
C THR A 341 -5.83 3.21 1.40
N ALA A 342 -4.66 3.64 1.87
CA ALA A 342 -4.39 5.06 2.14
C ALA A 342 -4.56 5.94 0.89
N SER A 343 -4.11 5.46 -0.27
CA SER A 343 -4.27 6.16 -1.55
C SER A 343 -5.74 6.38 -1.90
N ASN A 344 -6.55 5.33 -1.72
CA ASN A 344 -7.98 5.34 -2.01
C ASN A 344 -8.74 6.25 -1.03
N LEU A 345 -8.36 6.26 0.26
CA LEU A 345 -8.89 7.18 1.28
C LEU A 345 -8.56 8.64 0.96
N GLY A 346 -7.32 8.92 0.54
CA GLY A 346 -6.84 10.25 0.18
C GLY A 346 -7.26 10.73 -1.21
N LYS A 347 -7.97 9.91 -1.99
CA LYS A 347 -8.28 10.17 -3.40
C LYS A 347 -7.01 10.52 -4.19
N THR A 348 -5.97 9.71 -4.02
CA THR A 348 -4.66 9.90 -4.69
C THR A 348 -4.26 8.74 -5.60
N ASP A 349 -5.08 7.69 -5.79
CA ASP A 349 -4.74 6.50 -6.58
C ASP A 349 -4.14 6.83 -7.95
N GLN A 350 -3.28 5.94 -8.45
CA GLN A 350 -2.64 6.17 -9.75
C GLN A 350 -3.59 5.88 -10.92
N TYR A 351 -4.45 4.87 -10.81
CA TYR A 351 -5.34 4.42 -11.88
C TYR A 351 -6.79 4.28 -11.42
N CYS A 352 -7.72 4.54 -12.35
CA CYS A 352 -9.15 4.32 -12.19
C CYS A 352 -9.81 4.36 -13.59
N PRO A 353 -10.50 3.29 -14.05
CA PRO A 353 -10.41 1.95 -13.49
C PRO A 353 -8.97 1.41 -13.60
N ALA A 354 -8.67 0.39 -12.81
CA ALA A 354 -7.37 -0.28 -12.86
C ALA A 354 -7.12 -0.96 -14.22
N GLY A 355 -5.84 -1.17 -14.56
CA GLY A 355 -5.39 -1.77 -15.83
C GLY A 355 -5.15 -0.80 -17.00
N ASN A 356 -5.38 0.51 -16.84
CA ASN A 356 -5.27 1.49 -17.94
C ASN A 356 -3.81 1.93 -18.22
N GLN A 357 -2.93 0.95 -18.41
CA GLN A 357 -1.50 1.19 -18.66
C GLN A 357 -1.21 1.76 -20.05
N GLU A 358 -2.12 1.62 -21.02
CA GLU A 358 -1.92 2.14 -22.39
C GLU A 358 -1.69 3.66 -22.41
N SER A 359 -2.09 4.39 -21.36
CA SER A 359 -1.83 5.83 -21.22
C SER A 359 -0.45 6.21 -20.66
N LEU A 360 0.33 5.24 -20.17
CA LEU A 360 1.67 5.46 -19.58
C LEU A 360 2.77 4.72 -20.33
N GLY A 361 2.71 4.72 -21.67
CA GLY A 361 3.84 4.30 -22.49
C GLY A 361 5.15 4.92 -21.98
N ARG A 362 6.04 4.08 -21.43
CA ARG A 362 7.46 4.35 -21.14
C ARG A 362 7.77 5.75 -20.57
N LYS A 363 6.93 6.33 -19.71
CA LYS A 363 7.31 7.54 -18.98
C LYS A 363 8.25 7.13 -17.84
N ARG A 364 9.55 7.22 -18.14
CA ARG A 364 10.68 7.16 -17.21
C ARG A 364 10.27 7.82 -15.90
N VAL A 365 10.50 7.16 -14.76
CA VAL A 365 10.29 7.69 -13.41
C VAL A 365 10.86 9.12 -13.36
N VAL A 366 9.99 10.12 -13.41
CA VAL A 366 10.40 11.52 -13.45
C VAL A 366 10.67 11.93 -12.02
N ARG A 367 11.87 12.47 -11.79
CA ARG A 367 12.19 13.19 -10.55
C ARG A 367 11.05 14.17 -10.29
N THR A 368 10.45 14.03 -9.12
CA THR A 368 9.27 14.74 -8.60
C THR A 368 9.17 16.21 -9.02
N LEU A 369 10.28 16.96 -8.96
CA LEU A 369 10.42 18.27 -9.59
C LEU A 369 11.55 18.24 -10.63
N PRO A 370 11.39 18.92 -11.78
CA PRO A 370 12.44 18.97 -12.78
C PRO A 370 13.65 19.78 -12.26
N PRO A 371 14.88 19.46 -12.68
CA PRO A 371 16.09 20.08 -12.13
C PRO A 371 16.18 21.61 -12.28
N ASP A 372 15.45 22.16 -13.24
CA ASP A 372 15.35 23.59 -13.54
C ASP A 372 14.18 24.30 -12.81
N PHE A 373 13.39 23.57 -12.00
CA PHE A 373 12.30 24.17 -11.23
C PHE A 373 12.80 25.29 -10.30
N GLN A 374 12.09 26.41 -10.32
CA GLN A 374 12.29 27.56 -9.45
C GLN A 374 10.94 28.06 -8.91
N LEU A 375 10.96 28.62 -7.71
CA LEU A 375 9.78 29.24 -7.12
C LEU A 375 9.51 30.58 -7.81
N THR A 376 8.45 30.64 -8.60
CA THR A 376 7.95 31.87 -9.19
C THR A 376 7.19 32.71 -8.16
N GLU A 377 6.88 33.97 -8.48
CA GLU A 377 6.02 34.82 -7.63
C GLU A 377 4.66 34.18 -7.33
N ASP A 378 4.04 33.54 -8.33
CA ASP A 378 2.78 32.82 -8.14
C ASP A 378 2.93 31.67 -7.13
N TRP A 379 4.04 30.92 -7.19
CA TRP A 379 4.33 29.86 -6.23
C TRP A 379 4.58 30.42 -4.83
N MET A 380 5.33 31.51 -4.70
CA MET A 380 5.58 32.15 -3.40
C MET A 380 4.28 32.65 -2.77
N ASN A 381 3.38 33.26 -3.56
CA ASN A 381 2.05 33.68 -3.11
C ASN A 381 1.20 32.48 -2.67
N ARG A 382 1.23 31.37 -3.42
CA ARG A 382 0.49 30.16 -3.08
C ARG A 382 0.98 29.53 -1.78
N LEU A 383 2.29 29.36 -1.64
CA LEU A 383 2.90 28.82 -0.43
C LEU A 383 2.56 29.68 0.79
N TYR A 384 2.59 31.01 0.66
CA TYR A 384 2.18 31.93 1.71
C TYR A 384 0.70 31.77 2.11
N ALA A 385 -0.20 31.61 1.13
CA ALA A 385 -1.62 31.37 1.38
C ALA A 385 -1.83 30.07 2.18
N ILE A 386 -1.13 28.99 1.83
CA ILE A 386 -1.14 27.74 2.61
C ILE A 386 -0.59 28.01 4.03
N ALA A 387 0.54 28.71 4.12
CA ALA A 387 1.26 28.90 5.39
C ALA A 387 0.50 29.74 6.42
N THR A 388 -0.47 30.55 5.98
CA THR A 388 -1.36 31.40 6.80
C THR A 388 -2.78 30.84 6.96
N SER A 389 -3.05 29.65 6.42
CA SER A 389 -4.36 28.98 6.50
C SER A 389 -4.58 28.29 7.85
N ASN A 390 -4.57 29.07 8.92
CA ASN A 390 -4.86 28.60 10.28
C ASN A 390 -5.40 29.73 11.18
N SER A 391 -6.21 29.36 12.18
CA SER A 391 -6.73 30.27 13.20
C SER A 391 -5.82 30.32 14.44
N ALA A 392 -6.03 31.32 15.31
CA ALA A 392 -5.35 31.41 16.61
C ALA A 392 -5.47 30.11 17.43
N GLU A 393 -6.67 29.54 17.44
CA GLU A 393 -7.03 28.34 18.21
C GLU A 393 -6.43 27.07 17.61
N SER A 394 -6.40 26.99 16.27
CA SER A 394 -5.87 25.81 15.58
C SER A 394 -4.36 25.82 15.43
N ALA A 395 -3.69 26.95 15.63
CA ALA A 395 -2.23 27.08 15.49
C ALA A 395 -1.42 26.13 16.39
N THR A 396 -2.00 25.67 17.50
CA THR A 396 -1.40 24.71 18.46
C THR A 396 -2.16 23.39 18.52
N LEU A 397 -3.20 23.21 17.71
CA LEU A 397 -3.98 21.98 17.66
C LEU A 397 -3.12 20.83 17.16
N LEU A 398 -3.25 19.68 17.81
CA LEU A 398 -2.66 18.42 17.37
C LEU A 398 -3.78 17.42 17.12
N HIS A 399 -3.78 16.85 15.91
CA HIS A 399 -4.59 15.70 15.56
C HIS A 399 -3.67 14.52 15.25
N GLY A 400 -3.55 13.59 16.19
CA GLY A 400 -2.50 12.58 16.16
C GLY A 400 -1.11 13.22 16.23
N VAL A 401 -0.26 12.94 15.25
CA VAL A 401 1.06 13.59 15.07
C VAL A 401 0.97 14.89 14.25
N CYS A 402 -0.17 15.16 13.63
CA CYS A 402 -0.35 16.28 12.72
C CYS A 402 -0.78 17.55 13.47
N GLY A 403 0.12 18.53 13.57
CA GLY A 403 -0.24 19.94 13.78
C GLY A 403 -0.30 20.72 12.47
N PRO A 404 -0.70 22.01 12.48
CA PRO A 404 -0.80 22.84 11.27
C PRO A 404 0.49 22.85 10.45
N CYS A 405 1.66 22.90 11.11
CA CYS A 405 2.96 22.90 10.44
C CYS A 405 3.14 21.68 9.52
N LEU A 406 2.76 20.50 10.01
CA LEU A 406 2.88 19.25 9.28
C LEU A 406 1.82 19.15 8.17
N LEU A 407 0.58 19.54 8.46
CA LEU A 407 -0.49 19.54 7.46
C LEU A 407 -0.20 20.53 6.31
N HIS A 408 0.32 21.72 6.62
CA HIS A 408 0.77 22.70 5.62
C HIS A 408 1.94 22.13 4.81
N THR A 409 2.88 21.42 5.44
CA THR A 409 3.98 20.76 4.74
C THR A 409 3.45 19.75 3.70
N PHE A 410 2.50 18.89 4.08
CA PHE A 410 1.89 17.95 3.13
C PHE A 410 1.15 18.67 1.99
N GLN A 411 0.39 19.73 2.30
CA GLN A 411 -0.32 20.55 1.31
C GLN A 411 0.64 21.15 0.29
N MET A 412 1.72 21.78 0.76
CA MET A 412 2.75 22.39 -0.09
C MET A 412 3.48 21.36 -0.95
N MET A 413 3.90 20.24 -0.35
CA MET A 413 4.59 19.18 -1.07
C MET A 413 3.68 18.56 -2.13
N ALA A 414 2.43 18.21 -1.79
CA ALA A 414 1.48 17.65 -2.73
C ALA A 414 1.19 18.58 -3.91
N GLU A 415 1.02 19.88 -3.64
CA GLU A 415 0.79 20.84 -4.72
C GLU A 415 2.01 21.05 -5.60
N LEU A 416 3.21 21.17 -5.02
CA LEU A 416 4.44 21.25 -5.81
C LEU A 416 4.57 20.02 -6.70
N GLN A 417 4.28 18.82 -6.18
CA GLN A 417 4.30 17.61 -6.99
C GLN A 417 3.29 17.62 -8.14
N GLU A 418 2.05 17.98 -7.86
CA GLU A 418 0.93 17.83 -8.80
C GLU A 418 0.82 18.99 -9.81
N TYR A 419 1.32 20.18 -9.45
CA TYR A 419 1.11 21.41 -10.22
C TYR A 419 2.40 22.11 -10.67
N HIS A 420 3.61 21.60 -10.41
CA HIS A 420 4.86 22.30 -10.78
C HIS A 420 4.98 22.69 -12.26
N SER A 421 4.42 21.89 -13.17
CA SER A 421 4.47 22.14 -14.61
C SER A 421 3.40 23.13 -15.11
N ARG A 422 2.57 23.66 -14.21
CA ARG A 422 1.46 24.58 -14.49
C ARG A 422 1.42 25.70 -13.43
N ARG A 423 0.49 26.64 -13.59
CA ARG A 423 0.26 27.67 -12.57
C ARG A 423 -0.24 27.01 -11.28
N PRO A 424 0.23 27.44 -10.08
CA PRO A 424 -0.29 26.94 -8.82
C PRO A 424 -1.80 27.23 -8.67
N LEU A 425 -2.45 26.44 -7.82
CA LEU A 425 -3.87 26.60 -7.51
C LEU A 425 -4.17 28.03 -7.02
N GLN A 426 -5.25 28.62 -7.53
CA GLN A 426 -5.70 29.96 -7.14
C GLN A 426 -6.70 29.95 -5.98
N SER A 427 -7.34 28.80 -5.72
CA SER A 427 -8.35 28.59 -4.69
C SER A 427 -8.41 27.13 -4.27
N GLY A 428 -9.05 26.84 -3.14
CA GLY A 428 -9.19 25.47 -2.60
C GLY A 428 -7.84 24.89 -2.18
N GLY A 429 -7.67 23.58 -2.33
CA GLY A 429 -6.38 22.92 -2.13
C GLY A 429 -6.44 21.41 -2.29
N TYR A 430 -5.26 20.80 -2.29
CA TYR A 430 -5.05 19.35 -2.33
C TYR A 430 -5.70 18.59 -1.15
N PHE A 431 -5.35 18.86 0.11
CA PHE A 431 -5.93 18.16 1.27
C PHE A 431 -6.97 18.98 2.00
N PHE A 432 -6.77 20.30 2.06
CA PHE A 432 -7.70 21.24 2.68
C PHE A 432 -7.79 22.51 1.85
N ASP A 433 -8.88 23.26 2.03
CA ASP A 433 -9.07 24.54 1.36
C ASP A 433 -8.23 25.61 2.04
N THR A 434 -7.38 26.29 1.27
CA THR A 434 -6.50 27.34 1.79
C THR A 434 -7.29 28.61 2.09
N VAL A 435 -7.71 28.76 3.34
CA VAL A 435 -8.47 29.92 3.80
C VAL A 435 -7.78 30.49 5.06
N PRO A 436 -7.42 31.79 5.06
CA PRO A 436 -6.87 32.45 6.25
C PRO A 436 -7.80 32.35 7.46
N GLU A 437 -7.21 32.38 8.67
CA GLU A 437 -7.95 32.40 9.95
C GLU A 437 -8.93 31.23 10.16
N THR A 438 -8.76 30.14 9.42
CA THR A 438 -9.66 28.97 9.44
C THR A 438 -8.90 27.72 9.85
N ASN A 439 -9.50 26.86 10.66
CA ASN A 439 -8.87 25.59 11.06
C ASN A 439 -8.80 24.61 9.85
N PRO A 440 -7.59 24.28 9.34
CA PRO A 440 -7.46 23.44 8.13
C PRO A 440 -7.92 22.00 8.36
N PHE A 441 -7.94 21.54 9.62
CA PHE A 441 -8.41 20.19 9.96
C PHE A 441 -9.91 19.99 9.74
N ILE A 442 -10.71 21.06 9.79
CA ILE A 442 -12.14 20.98 9.50
C ILE A 442 -12.36 20.62 8.03
N SER A 443 -11.66 21.31 7.12
CA SER A 443 -11.73 21.02 5.67
C SER A 443 -11.17 19.63 5.36
N LEU A 444 -10.04 19.23 5.99
CA LEU A 444 -9.50 17.88 5.87
C LEU A 444 -10.52 16.80 6.29
N GLN A 445 -11.16 16.96 7.46
CA GLN A 445 -12.15 16.01 7.98
C GLN A 445 -13.39 15.95 7.08
N GLN A 446 -13.86 17.08 6.54
CA GLN A 446 -15.01 17.13 5.65
C GLN A 446 -14.74 16.43 4.32
N ARG A 447 -13.53 16.61 3.76
CA ARG A 447 -13.16 16.07 2.43
C ARG A 447 -12.67 14.62 2.48
N TYR A 448 -11.98 14.25 3.57
CA TYR A 448 -11.32 12.94 3.77
C TYR A 448 -11.51 12.41 5.21
N PRO A 449 -12.74 12.13 5.66
CA PRO A 449 -13.02 11.80 7.06
C PRO A 449 -12.27 10.56 7.55
N LEU A 450 -12.16 9.52 6.72
CA LEU A 450 -11.47 8.29 7.08
C LEU A 450 -9.95 8.46 7.13
N LEU A 451 -9.37 9.24 6.20
CA LEU A 451 -7.96 9.62 6.27
C LEU A 451 -7.68 10.47 7.51
N TYR A 452 -8.59 11.40 7.85
CA TYR A 452 -8.49 12.19 9.08
C TYR A 452 -8.42 11.28 10.31
N PHE A 453 -9.34 10.33 10.47
CA PHE A 453 -9.30 9.40 11.61
C PHE A 453 -8.03 8.55 11.63
N LEU A 454 -7.58 8.07 10.46
CA LEU A 454 -6.33 7.33 10.32
C LEU A 454 -5.13 8.10 10.89
N LEU A 455 -4.98 9.38 10.54
CA LEU A 455 -3.91 10.23 11.06
C LEU A 455 -3.97 10.43 12.57
N GLY A 456 -5.19 10.46 13.13
CA GLY A 456 -5.43 10.62 14.56
C GLY A 456 -4.99 9.40 15.38
N ASP A 457 -5.06 8.21 14.79
CA ASP A 457 -4.74 6.95 15.46
C ASP A 457 -3.24 6.60 15.43
N ILE A 458 -2.44 7.22 14.54
CA ILE A 458 -1.00 6.95 14.41
C ILE A 458 -0.26 6.98 15.77
N PRO A 459 -0.38 8.01 16.64
CA PRO A 459 0.37 8.00 17.91
C PRO A 459 -0.01 6.85 18.85
N ARG A 460 -1.28 6.39 18.81
CA ARG A 460 -1.72 5.24 19.61
C ARG A 460 -1.04 3.96 19.12
N MET A 461 -0.87 3.84 17.81
CA MET A 461 -0.22 2.69 17.18
C MET A 461 1.28 2.57 17.51
N PHE A 462 1.92 3.63 18.01
CA PHE A 462 3.37 3.67 18.28
C PHE A 462 3.71 4.11 19.72
N ALA A 463 2.74 4.03 20.64
CA ALA A 463 2.79 4.59 22.00
C ALA A 463 3.89 4.03 22.93
N PHE A 464 4.64 2.99 22.54
CA PHE A 464 5.59 2.26 23.38
C PHE A 464 7.03 2.80 23.34
N SER A 465 7.27 3.97 22.76
CA SER A 465 8.63 4.33 22.36
C SER A 465 8.97 5.81 22.55
N ASN A 466 9.88 6.05 23.48
CA ASN A 466 10.41 7.39 23.81
C ASN A 466 11.27 8.03 22.69
N GLN A 467 11.25 7.53 21.46
CA GLN A 467 12.15 7.95 20.35
C GLN A 467 11.43 8.32 19.02
N PHE A 468 10.10 8.48 18.99
CA PHE A 468 9.34 8.11 17.77
C PHE A 468 8.61 9.20 16.99
N ILE A 469 8.74 10.50 17.30
CA ILE A 469 8.09 11.54 16.47
C ILE A 469 8.43 11.38 14.97
N ARG A 470 9.66 10.99 14.64
CA ARG A 470 10.08 10.73 13.25
C ARG A 470 9.38 9.55 12.59
N ILE A 471 9.08 8.48 13.34
CA ILE A 471 8.37 7.30 12.83
C ILE A 471 6.89 7.62 12.67
N HIS A 472 6.29 8.36 13.61
CA HIS A 472 4.92 8.87 13.46
C HIS A 472 4.79 9.82 12.25
N VAL A 473 5.79 10.67 12.02
CA VAL A 473 5.76 11.56 10.84
C VAL A 473 5.99 10.77 9.55
N LEU A 474 6.86 9.75 9.55
CA LEU A 474 7.01 8.84 8.41
C LEU A 474 5.70 8.12 8.10
N ALA A 475 5.02 7.65 9.14
CA ALA A 475 3.67 7.09 9.07
C ALA A 475 2.69 8.05 8.40
N ALA A 476 2.51 9.24 8.99
CA ALA A 476 1.65 10.28 8.43
C ALA A 476 2.02 10.64 6.99
N SER A 477 3.31 10.62 6.63
CA SER A 477 3.80 10.88 5.27
C SER A 477 3.36 9.80 4.29
N ARG A 478 3.44 8.52 4.69
CA ARG A 478 2.95 7.38 3.90
C ARG A 478 1.42 7.34 3.83
N ALA A 479 0.71 7.82 4.83
CA ALA A 479 -0.75 7.96 4.77
C ALA A 479 -1.22 9.10 3.86
N MET A 480 -0.56 10.26 3.92
CA MET A 480 -0.95 11.48 3.17
C MET A 480 -0.51 11.42 1.71
N LEU A 481 0.70 10.90 1.45
CA LEU A 481 1.29 10.81 0.12
C LEU A 481 1.83 9.39 -0.14
N PRO A 482 0.94 8.38 -0.15
CA PRO A 482 1.28 6.94 -0.24
C PRO A 482 1.95 6.54 -1.55
N ARG A 483 1.73 7.31 -2.62
CA ARG A 483 2.32 7.11 -3.94
C ARG A 483 3.82 7.33 -4.01
N TYR A 484 4.42 7.93 -3.00
CA TYR A 484 5.84 8.25 -3.01
C TYR A 484 6.59 7.35 -2.04
N ASN A 485 7.79 6.94 -2.44
CA ASN A 485 8.74 6.40 -1.51
C ASN A 485 9.23 7.51 -0.57
N TRP A 486 9.34 7.18 0.71
CA TRP A 486 9.79 8.10 1.75
C TRP A 486 11.06 7.55 2.38
N ILE A 487 12.14 8.33 2.35
CA ILE A 487 13.46 7.93 2.86
C ILE A 487 13.75 8.75 4.12
N LEU A 488 13.74 8.08 5.27
CA LEU A 488 13.98 8.69 6.57
C LEU A 488 15.49 8.84 6.84
N SER A 489 15.92 10.04 7.25
CA SER A 489 17.29 10.28 7.68
C SER A 489 17.54 9.82 9.12
N HIS A 490 18.83 9.74 9.51
CA HIS A 490 19.20 9.75 10.92
C HIS A 490 18.71 11.03 11.63
N GLN A 491 18.69 10.98 12.95
CA GLN A 491 18.43 12.16 13.78
C GLN A 491 19.74 12.84 14.14
N PHE A 492 19.86 14.11 13.78
CA PHE A 492 21.04 14.93 14.04
C PHE A 492 20.78 15.86 15.22
N ASN A 493 21.64 15.80 16.25
CA ASN A 493 21.43 16.49 17.52
C ASN A 493 22.51 17.55 17.84
N THR A 494 23.62 17.57 17.11
CA THR A 494 24.72 18.53 17.30
C THR A 494 24.81 19.50 16.13
N ARG A 495 25.36 20.70 16.37
CA ARG A 495 25.53 21.70 15.31
C ARG A 495 26.45 21.21 14.19
N GLU A 496 27.49 20.44 14.52
CA GLU A 496 28.45 19.88 13.57
C GLU A 496 27.80 18.81 12.68
N ASP A 497 27.04 17.89 13.28
CA ASP A 497 26.29 16.88 12.53
C ASP A 497 25.25 17.51 11.60
N ILE A 498 24.52 18.51 12.10
CA ILE A 498 23.55 19.27 11.33
C ILE A 498 24.23 20.00 10.16
N LEU A 499 25.39 20.63 10.38
CA LEU A 499 26.13 21.32 9.33
C LEU A 499 26.62 20.35 8.25
N THR A 500 27.15 19.19 8.66
CA THR A 500 27.57 18.12 7.75
C THR A 500 26.39 17.64 6.91
N TYR A 501 25.24 17.41 7.55
CA TYR A 501 24.04 16.94 6.88
C TYR A 501 23.44 17.99 5.93
N VAL A 502 23.42 19.27 6.32
CA VAL A 502 22.96 20.36 5.45
C VAL A 502 23.84 20.47 4.19
N ASN A 503 25.15 20.26 4.31
CA ASN A 503 26.01 20.17 3.13
C ASN A 503 25.62 19.00 2.20
N LEU A 504 25.17 17.87 2.75
CA LEU A 504 24.63 16.78 1.92
C LEU A 504 23.34 17.17 1.20
N LEU A 505 22.45 17.93 1.85
CA LEU A 505 21.24 18.47 1.20
C LEU A 505 21.61 19.41 0.03
N ILE A 506 22.57 20.32 0.25
CA ILE A 506 23.06 21.25 -0.79
C ILE A 506 23.66 20.51 -2.00
N ASN A 507 24.37 19.41 -1.75
CA ASN A 507 24.99 18.58 -2.78
C ASN A 507 24.03 17.56 -3.42
N SER A 508 22.78 17.50 -2.96
CA SER A 508 21.76 16.64 -3.57
C SER A 508 21.30 17.19 -4.93
N PRO A 509 20.75 16.35 -5.82
CA PRO A 509 20.30 16.80 -7.13
C PRO A 509 19.22 17.89 -7.04
N PRO A 510 19.27 18.94 -7.89
CA PRO A 510 18.15 19.86 -8.07
C PRO A 510 16.85 19.12 -8.40
N GLY A 511 15.75 19.59 -7.82
CA GLY A 511 14.44 18.96 -7.81
C GLY A 511 14.15 18.10 -6.57
N SER A 512 15.15 17.86 -5.71
CA SER A 512 14.94 17.08 -4.48
C SER A 512 14.12 17.87 -3.45
N ILE A 513 13.20 17.18 -2.77
CA ILE A 513 12.35 17.78 -1.73
C ILE A 513 12.32 16.89 -0.49
N TRP A 514 12.33 17.51 0.69
CA TRP A 514 12.27 16.83 1.98
C TRP A 514 11.21 17.47 2.86
N LEU A 515 10.60 16.65 3.71
CA LEU A 515 9.94 17.08 4.92
C LEU A 515 10.98 17.15 6.02
N ALA A 516 11.29 18.34 6.54
CA ALA A 516 12.20 18.51 7.67
C ALA A 516 11.42 18.64 8.99
N ILE A 517 11.76 17.79 9.96
CA ILE A 517 11.25 17.82 11.33
C ILE A 517 12.31 18.48 12.20
N LEU A 518 11.88 19.50 12.94
CA LEU A 518 12.76 20.42 13.65
C LEU A 518 12.42 20.41 15.13
N GLY A 519 13.42 20.18 15.99
CA GLY A 519 13.33 20.47 17.41
C GLY A 519 14.02 21.79 17.70
N ARG A 520 13.26 22.80 18.11
CA ARG A 520 13.76 24.16 18.39
C ARG A 520 13.62 24.47 19.87
N ARG A 521 14.60 25.16 20.45
CA ARG A 521 14.60 25.55 21.87
C ARG A 521 15.08 26.99 22.02
N ARG A 522 14.54 27.74 22.99
CA ARG A 522 15.07 29.06 23.30
C ARG A 522 16.51 28.97 23.84
N PRO A 523 17.35 30.00 23.64
CA PRO A 523 18.71 30.04 24.16
C PRO A 523 18.81 29.84 25.68
N ASP A 524 17.81 30.32 26.44
CA ASP A 524 17.69 30.19 27.90
C ASP A 524 17.31 28.77 28.39
N GLY A 525 17.11 27.84 27.46
CA GLY A 525 16.74 26.46 27.77
C GLY A 525 15.24 26.24 28.01
N THR A 526 14.39 27.26 27.85
CA THR A 526 12.93 27.09 27.97
C THR A 526 12.27 26.81 26.61
N ASP A 527 10.98 26.44 26.61
CA ASP A 527 10.10 26.45 25.43
C ASP A 527 10.60 25.60 24.24
N TRP A 528 10.56 24.28 24.44
CA TRP A 528 10.79 23.30 23.37
C TRP A 528 9.61 23.25 22.41
N GLY A 529 9.87 23.43 21.11
CA GLY A 529 8.85 23.32 20.06
C GLY A 529 9.30 22.39 18.94
N THR A 530 8.42 21.46 18.57
CA THR A 530 8.58 20.63 17.37
C THR A 530 7.89 21.32 16.19
N HIS A 531 8.55 21.39 15.04
CA HIS A 531 8.05 22.04 13.84
C HIS A 531 8.32 21.19 12.60
N ALA A 532 7.58 21.43 11.52
CA ALA A 532 7.73 20.72 10.25
C ALA A 532 7.69 21.71 9.09
N VAL A 533 8.63 21.59 8.15
CA VAL A 533 8.74 22.46 6.97
C VAL A 533 9.16 21.66 5.74
N PRO A 534 8.69 22.01 4.53
CA PRO A 534 9.34 21.55 3.31
C PRO A 534 10.72 22.20 3.15
N VAL A 535 11.68 21.41 2.66
CA VAL A 535 12.99 21.86 2.20
C VAL A 535 13.12 21.45 0.73
N LEU A 536 13.47 22.40 -0.14
CA LEU A 536 13.58 22.21 -1.58
C LEU A 536 15.00 22.51 -2.04
N ARG A 537 15.57 21.61 -2.84
CA ARG A 537 16.79 21.88 -3.60
C ARG A 537 16.43 22.37 -5.01
N THR A 538 16.51 23.66 -5.27
CA THR A 538 16.39 24.23 -6.63
C THR A 538 17.72 24.15 -7.36
N SER A 539 17.87 24.65 -8.59
CA SER A 539 19.21 24.78 -9.20
C SER A 539 20.06 25.90 -8.57
N GLN A 540 19.45 26.84 -7.85
CA GLN A 540 20.12 28.02 -7.26
C GLN A 540 20.56 27.80 -5.81
N GLY A 541 19.91 26.89 -5.08
CA GLY A 541 20.29 26.57 -3.71
C GLY A 541 19.22 25.79 -2.97
N ILE A 542 19.35 25.73 -1.65
CA ILE A 542 18.34 25.23 -0.74
C ILE A 542 17.35 26.33 -0.40
N VAL A 543 16.07 26.00 -0.42
CA VAL A 543 14.95 26.83 0.05
C VAL A 543 14.29 26.10 1.22
N VAL A 544 14.12 26.79 2.34
CA VAL A 544 13.34 26.32 3.48
C VAL A 544 12.01 27.04 3.45
N ILE A 545 10.89 26.31 3.36
CA ILE A 545 9.57 26.89 3.17
C ILE A 545 8.87 27.00 4.54
N PRO A 546 8.67 28.19 5.12
CA PRO A 546 8.06 28.30 6.44
C PRO A 546 6.59 27.86 6.43
N THR A 547 6.16 27.23 7.52
CA THR A 547 4.77 26.81 7.77
C THR A 547 4.23 27.45 9.06
N ASN A 548 2.90 27.51 9.21
CA ASN A 548 2.23 28.08 10.40
C ASN A 548 2.74 29.50 10.73
N VAL A 549 2.67 30.42 9.76
CA VAL A 549 3.23 31.78 9.85
C VAL A 549 2.16 32.87 9.83
N ARG A 550 1.09 32.68 10.61
CA ARG A 550 -0.10 33.56 10.67
C ARG A 550 0.22 35.06 10.76
N SER A 551 1.26 35.44 11.51
CA SER A 551 1.63 36.85 11.75
C SER A 551 2.73 37.38 10.83
N MET A 552 3.24 36.57 9.89
CA MET A 552 4.30 36.99 8.96
C MET A 552 3.70 37.71 7.76
N THR A 553 4.32 38.80 7.31
CA THR A 553 3.91 39.47 6.06
C THR A 553 4.40 38.70 4.84
N LEU A 554 3.69 38.82 3.71
CA LEU A 554 4.08 38.21 2.44
C LEU A 554 5.50 38.63 1.99
N GLU A 555 5.89 39.89 2.22
CA GLU A 555 7.23 40.37 1.88
C GLU A 555 8.33 39.66 2.70
N ASN A 556 8.13 39.50 4.01
CA ASN A 556 9.05 38.75 4.86
C ASN A 556 9.07 37.28 4.49
N TYR A 557 7.93 36.70 4.12
CA TYR A 557 7.84 35.32 3.65
C TYR A 557 8.66 35.11 2.38
N ARG A 558 8.49 35.98 1.36
CA ARG A 558 9.28 35.94 0.11
C ARG A 558 10.78 35.98 0.37
N ARG A 559 11.23 36.84 1.28
CA ARG A 559 12.66 36.92 1.65
C ARG A 559 13.21 35.59 2.16
N LEU A 560 12.43 34.86 2.99
CA LEU A 560 12.83 33.56 3.52
C LEU A 560 12.87 32.44 2.46
N LEU A 561 12.16 32.62 1.34
CA LEU A 561 12.18 31.68 0.21
C LEU A 561 13.36 31.87 -0.73
N THR A 562 14.27 32.81 -0.45
CA THR A 562 15.47 33.03 -1.27
C THR A 562 16.38 31.80 -1.22
N PRO A 563 16.73 31.18 -2.36
CA PRO A 563 17.64 30.04 -2.39
C PRO A 563 19.03 30.42 -1.89
N THR A 564 19.68 29.53 -1.12
CA THR A 564 21.05 29.75 -0.64
C THR A 564 21.90 28.48 -0.75
N MET A 565 23.19 28.68 -1.05
CA MET A 565 24.23 27.64 -1.02
C MET A 565 25.09 27.71 0.25
N ASP A 566 24.87 28.71 1.11
CA ASP A 566 25.58 28.81 2.38
C ASP A 566 24.91 27.89 3.42
N PRO A 567 25.60 26.83 3.89
CA PRO A 567 25.03 25.91 4.87
C PRO A 567 24.67 26.59 6.19
N ASN A 568 25.35 27.67 6.59
CA ASN A 568 24.98 28.39 7.81
C ASN A 568 23.68 29.18 7.63
N GLN A 569 23.48 29.79 6.46
CA GLN A 569 22.22 30.44 6.14
C GLN A 569 21.07 29.43 6.02
N VAL A 570 21.29 28.23 5.48
CA VAL A 570 20.28 27.16 5.49
C VAL A 570 19.87 26.81 6.93
N ILE A 571 20.84 26.62 7.84
CA ILE A 571 20.50 26.32 9.23
C ILE A 571 19.78 27.51 9.88
N SER A 572 20.20 28.74 9.61
CA SER A 572 19.50 29.94 10.09
C SER A 572 18.05 30.00 9.61
N ASN A 573 17.77 29.58 8.37
CA ASN A 573 16.42 29.48 7.83
C ASN A 573 15.60 28.33 8.47
N LEU A 574 16.27 27.26 8.93
CA LEU A 574 15.66 26.19 9.73
C LEU A 574 15.45 26.60 11.20
N GLU A 575 16.00 27.71 11.64
CA GLU A 575 15.80 28.30 12.97
C GLU A 575 14.59 29.26 12.97
N PHE A 576 14.34 29.92 14.10
CA PHE A 576 13.36 31.00 14.22
C PHE A 576 13.95 32.08 15.12
N PRO A 577 13.56 33.37 15.01
CA PRO A 577 13.99 34.39 15.95
C PRO A 577 13.88 33.92 17.41
N ASN A 578 14.99 33.99 18.15
CA ASN A 578 15.13 33.52 19.54
C ASN A 578 14.90 32.02 19.77
N ARG A 579 15.05 31.15 18.75
CA ARG A 579 15.05 29.69 18.91
C ARG A 579 16.13 29.04 18.07
N VAL A 580 16.98 28.25 18.72
CA VAL A 580 18.11 27.53 18.11
C VAL A 580 17.68 26.13 17.72
N LEU A 581 18.18 25.63 16.59
CA LEU A 581 17.94 24.27 16.13
C LEU A 581 18.73 23.27 16.98
N ARG A 582 18.02 22.30 17.55
CA ARG A 582 18.57 21.24 18.40
C ARG A 582 18.42 19.85 17.81
N ILE A 583 17.37 19.64 17.03
CA ILE A 583 17.13 18.36 16.35
C ILE A 583 16.78 18.65 14.90
N LEU A 584 17.43 17.95 13.98
CA LEU A 584 17.06 17.87 12.58
C LEU A 584 16.86 16.40 12.20
N VAL A 585 15.70 16.12 11.61
CA VAL A 585 15.41 14.88 10.87
C VAL A 585 14.82 15.31 9.55
N THR A 586 15.13 14.62 8.46
CA THR A 586 14.39 14.81 7.21
C THR A 586 13.82 13.50 6.70
N ILE A 587 12.73 13.61 5.95
CA ILE A 587 12.13 12.52 5.21
C ILE A 587 12.08 12.96 3.75
N GLN A 588 12.93 12.37 2.92
CA GLN A 588 13.00 12.71 1.51
C GLN A 588 11.78 12.12 0.80
N LEU A 589 11.12 12.94 -0.02
CA LEU A 589 10.13 12.46 -0.98
C LEU A 589 10.89 11.93 -2.19
N GLY A 590 10.93 10.61 -2.32
CA GLY A 590 11.58 9.89 -3.40
C GLY A 590 10.68 9.71 -4.63
N ASP A 591 11.02 8.68 -5.39
CA ASP A 591 10.30 8.31 -6.61
C ASP A 591 8.90 7.74 -6.32
N LEU A 592 8.08 7.67 -7.37
CA LEU A 592 6.78 7.00 -7.29
C LEU A 592 6.95 5.52 -6.95
N HIS A 593 6.21 5.09 -5.93
CA HIS A 593 6.11 3.68 -5.52
C HIS A 593 5.21 2.94 -6.52
N GLN A 594 5.73 1.84 -7.07
CA GLN A 594 4.92 0.95 -7.88
C GLN A 594 4.15 0.00 -6.97
N ASN A 595 2.85 0.25 -6.84
CA ASN A 595 1.95 -0.60 -6.09
C ASN A 595 1.20 -1.53 -7.05
N THR A 596 1.32 -2.83 -6.81
CA THR A 596 0.63 -3.86 -7.58
C THR A 596 -0.89 -3.69 -7.53
N PHE A 597 -1.45 -3.32 -6.38
CA PHE A 597 -2.89 -3.14 -6.22
C PHE A 597 -3.46 -1.98 -7.04
N ASP A 598 -2.66 -0.97 -7.40
CA ASP A 598 -3.13 0.16 -8.22
C ASP A 598 -3.59 -0.30 -9.62
N VAL A 599 -3.02 -1.39 -10.14
CA VAL A 599 -3.39 -1.97 -11.45
C VAL A 599 -4.28 -3.20 -11.34
N MET A 600 -4.46 -3.72 -10.12
CA MET A 600 -5.22 -4.94 -9.85
C MET A 600 -6.60 -4.67 -9.24
N VAL A 601 -6.78 -3.56 -8.53
CA VAL A 601 -8.03 -3.25 -7.82
C VAL A 601 -8.59 -1.94 -8.34
N SER A 602 -9.85 -1.98 -8.77
CA SER A 602 -10.60 -0.79 -9.13
C SER A 602 -11.81 -0.69 -8.21
N ASN A 603 -11.94 0.39 -7.45
CA ASN A 603 -13.12 0.59 -6.61
C ASN A 603 -14.18 1.49 -7.29
N ARG A 604 -15.43 1.34 -6.90
CA ARG A 604 -16.57 2.14 -7.39
C ARG A 604 -16.47 3.57 -6.89
N ASN A 605 -16.71 4.52 -7.79
CA ASN A 605 -16.56 5.95 -7.56
C ASN A 605 -15.09 6.38 -7.35
N CYS A 606 -14.13 5.67 -7.97
CA CYS A 606 -12.70 6.00 -7.85
C CYS A 606 -12.26 7.24 -8.65
N THR A 607 -13.17 8.11 -9.10
CA THR A 607 -12.86 9.30 -9.90
C THR A 607 -12.64 10.58 -9.08
N GLY A 608 -12.67 10.47 -7.74
CA GLY A 608 -12.29 11.56 -6.84
C GLY A 608 -13.14 12.84 -6.95
N GLU A 609 -12.55 13.98 -6.54
CA GLU A 609 -13.17 15.32 -6.53
C GLU A 609 -13.07 16.07 -7.87
N GLY A 610 -12.77 15.37 -8.97
CA GLY A 610 -12.37 16.02 -10.22
C GLY A 610 -10.86 16.29 -10.29
N GLU A 611 -10.42 16.88 -11.40
CA GLU A 611 -9.00 17.20 -11.69
C GLU A 611 -8.04 16.00 -11.89
N GLY A 612 -8.56 14.82 -12.20
CA GLY A 612 -7.72 13.64 -12.44
C GLY A 612 -7.26 12.92 -11.18
N ARG A 613 -7.77 13.34 -10.01
CA ARG A 613 -7.64 12.61 -8.74
C ARG A 613 -8.47 11.34 -8.75
N ARG A 614 -7.99 10.30 -8.06
CA ARG A 614 -8.56 8.96 -8.13
C ARG A 614 -8.64 8.33 -6.75
N GLY A 615 -9.66 7.54 -6.51
CA GLY A 615 -9.99 6.93 -5.22
C GLY A 615 -11.37 7.34 -4.73
N THR A 616 -11.95 6.52 -3.87
CA THR A 616 -13.36 6.63 -3.45
C THR A 616 -13.55 7.42 -2.16
N GLY A 617 -12.47 7.62 -1.39
CA GLY A 617 -12.53 8.12 -0.02
C GLY A 617 -13.04 7.11 1.02
N GLY A 618 -13.36 5.87 0.59
CA GLY A 618 -13.85 4.78 1.44
C GLY A 618 -12.82 3.67 1.64
N PHE A 619 -13.00 2.79 2.62
CA PHE A 619 -12.22 1.56 2.67
C PHE A 619 -12.62 0.64 1.50
N PRO A 620 -11.67 0.01 0.79
CA PRO A 620 -11.98 -1.00 -0.21
C PRO A 620 -12.78 -2.16 0.41
N THR A 621 -13.82 -2.61 -0.28
CA THR A 621 -14.61 -3.80 0.05
C THR A 621 -14.85 -4.62 -1.21
N SER A 622 -15.11 -5.93 -1.08
CA SER A 622 -15.48 -6.81 -2.19
C SER A 622 -16.63 -6.24 -3.04
N THR A 623 -17.65 -5.68 -2.40
CA THR A 623 -18.82 -5.07 -3.05
C THR A 623 -18.55 -3.75 -3.73
N SER A 624 -17.45 -3.07 -3.38
CA SER A 624 -17.01 -1.84 -4.04
C SER A 624 -16.20 -2.10 -5.30
N VAL A 625 -15.79 -3.33 -5.59
CA VAL A 625 -14.92 -3.64 -6.74
C VAL A 625 -15.67 -3.47 -8.06
N ASN A 626 -15.06 -2.69 -8.95
CA ASN A 626 -15.42 -2.51 -10.35
C ASN A 626 -14.65 -3.48 -11.25
N GLN A 627 -15.15 -3.67 -12.47
CA GLN A 627 -14.40 -4.25 -13.56
C GLN A 627 -13.20 -3.36 -13.92
N CYS A 628 -12.12 -4.01 -14.34
CA CYS A 628 -10.92 -3.33 -14.85
C CYS A 628 -11.06 -2.96 -16.33
N SER A 629 -10.14 -2.13 -16.83
CA SER A 629 -10.12 -1.64 -18.22
C SER A 629 -9.72 -2.68 -19.27
N SER A 630 -9.41 -3.92 -18.87
CA SER A 630 -9.09 -4.99 -19.82
C SER A 630 -10.29 -5.32 -20.71
N GLU A 631 -10.03 -5.90 -21.89
CA GLU A 631 -11.09 -6.32 -22.83
C GLU A 631 -12.10 -7.27 -22.16
N SER A 632 -11.62 -8.14 -21.27
CA SER A 632 -12.44 -9.07 -20.51
C SER A 632 -13.21 -8.44 -19.33
N GLY A 633 -12.93 -7.19 -18.97
CA GLY A 633 -13.39 -6.56 -17.73
C GLY A 633 -12.72 -7.10 -16.45
N ARG A 634 -11.95 -8.21 -16.53
CA ARG A 634 -11.25 -8.79 -15.37
C ARG A 634 -9.96 -8.04 -15.06
N CYS A 635 -9.62 -8.03 -13.78
CA CYS A 635 -8.42 -7.39 -13.27
C CYS A 635 -7.24 -8.36 -13.34
N LEU A 636 -6.16 -7.92 -13.99
CA LEU A 636 -4.97 -8.72 -14.18
C LEU A 636 -3.95 -8.38 -13.08
N LEU A 637 -3.47 -9.39 -12.33
CA LEU A 637 -2.21 -9.24 -11.62
C LEU A 637 -1.07 -9.31 -12.66
N GLN A 638 -0.22 -8.29 -12.68
CA GLN A 638 1.03 -8.26 -13.44
C GLN A 638 2.16 -8.93 -12.68
#